data_AF-A0A5N6V4H9-F1
#
_entry.id   AF-A0A5N6V4H9-F1
#
_cell.length_a   1.000
_cell.length_b   1.000
_cell.length_c   1.000
_cell.angle_alpha   90.00
_cell.angle_beta   90.00
_cell.angle_gamma   90.00
#
_symmetry.space_group_name_H-M   'P 1'
#
loop_
_entity.id
_entity.type
_entity.pdbx_description
1 polymer ?
#
loop_
_entity_poly.entity_id
_entity_poly.type
_entity_poly.pdbx_seq_one_letter_code
_entity_poly.pdbx_strand_id
1 'polypeptide(L)'
;MTQATLRTERLELVPLGPSDLKFTMLLDKDPDVMKYIGFGKPLDHKQAIEVHQWLLNSATIVPGFGCWVGFAGGEFVGWWILAPCPSEGTEKFSKDRSEFGYRLLPKFWGQGYAKEGSRELLRHAFQDLGLSEVFGETMAVNAASRAVMAACGLKHAYTFHNKYDNPPPGIEEGEVRQGRMLSAACSLRLHWVDPTTMAIGNRFQQLVGRQQSSGTHEAPTVEDIENPVTVNAAPYDKEAATSSPQNNTASSDDDISLPHEDAQRGVKKIEAVTLAWSRATLAMFLILIWIYTLANGFRYSILASLTPYATSDFQSHSLLTVIEIVASAMTSAVYIPMAKMLDVWGRAEGFLLMLCFATLGLILMAASNNLPTFCAAQVFQSVGLGGMTYSINVLSADVTNLRNRGLAFAFVSSPWMITAFAGSKAAEEFLLHVNWRWGFGSFAIIIPAVSIPVYTVLKVNLLPGVILFAAGLTVFLLPFTLARSAPNGWKSDYIIAMIVVGFVLLLLFAAYQVYLAPVPFLKHDYLINRTVLGACLLDFVYQMSYYCWNSYFTSFLQVVNNLSVAEAGYVNSTFQVVSGVLLFIVGYLIRKTGYFRWLLWIGVPLYIFAQGLMIHFRQPNGYIGYIVMCEIFISIGGSVFTLCMQLAVLAAVDHQHVAAAMAILFVSGGIGGAVGNAISGAIWTNTFESSLARYLPESALPNLASIYASLPVQLSYAVNSPERTAIQKAYGYSQTRMLAAGTGLMALAFVAVYMIRNLNLKNMTQTKGVVF
;
A
#
# COMPACT_ATOMS: atom_id res chain seq x y z
N MET A 1 35.68 -32.51 17.06
CA MET A 1 36.83 -33.03 16.29
C MET A 1 37.73 -31.86 15.99
N THR A 2 39.01 -31.99 16.33
CA THR A 2 40.06 -31.05 15.93
C THR A 2 40.31 -31.18 14.43
N GLN A 3 40.55 -30.07 13.73
CA GLN A 3 40.90 -30.09 12.29
C GLN A 3 42.10 -31.03 12.05
N ALA A 4 42.04 -31.83 10.98
CA ALA A 4 43.15 -32.70 10.62
C ALA A 4 44.29 -31.89 9.96
N THR A 5 45.54 -32.32 10.15
CA THR A 5 46.66 -31.83 9.34
C THR A 5 46.59 -32.50 7.97
N LEU A 6 46.60 -31.70 6.90
CA LEU A 6 46.54 -32.20 5.52
C LEU A 6 47.93 -32.19 4.90
N ARG A 7 48.23 -33.17 4.05
CA ARG A 7 49.57 -33.34 3.46
C ARG A 7 49.48 -33.59 1.96
N THR A 8 50.35 -32.94 1.21
CA THR A 8 50.57 -33.17 -0.21
C THR A 8 52.02 -33.60 -0.45
N GLU A 9 52.42 -33.74 -1.72
CA GLU A 9 53.80 -34.07 -2.08
C GLU A 9 54.80 -33.02 -1.56
N ARG A 10 54.41 -31.72 -1.56
CA ARG A 10 55.30 -30.60 -1.21
C ARG A 10 54.80 -29.71 -0.08
N LEU A 11 53.53 -29.82 0.34
CA LEU A 11 52.93 -28.97 1.38
C LEU A 11 52.46 -29.79 2.58
N GLU A 12 52.70 -29.24 3.77
CA GLU A 12 52.02 -29.64 5.00
C GLU A 12 51.10 -28.49 5.44
N LEU A 13 49.79 -28.73 5.47
CA LEU A 13 48.76 -27.79 5.90
C LEU A 13 48.36 -28.10 7.35
N VAL A 14 48.85 -27.30 8.29
CA VAL A 14 48.63 -27.45 9.73
C VAL A 14 47.48 -26.54 10.17
N PRO A 15 46.54 -26.99 11.02
CA PRO A 15 45.47 -26.14 11.54
C PRO A 15 46.01 -24.86 12.17
N LEU A 16 45.40 -23.72 11.86
CA LEU A 16 45.81 -22.40 12.38
C LEU A 16 45.67 -22.37 13.91
N GLY A 17 46.76 -22.04 14.61
CA GLY A 17 46.78 -21.86 16.06
C GLY A 17 46.94 -20.39 16.48
N PRO A 18 46.66 -20.06 17.76
CA PRO A 18 46.84 -18.70 18.29
C PRO A 18 48.28 -18.16 18.19
N SER A 19 49.28 -19.04 18.12
CA SER A 19 50.70 -18.68 17.95
C SER A 19 51.08 -18.26 16.52
N ASP A 20 50.18 -18.46 15.55
CA ASP A 20 50.46 -18.27 14.12
C ASP A 20 50.13 -16.86 13.62
N LEU A 21 49.79 -15.94 14.53
CA LEU A 21 49.50 -14.53 14.22
C LEU A 21 50.58 -13.89 13.34
N LYS A 22 51.85 -14.22 13.58
CA LYS A 22 52.98 -13.73 12.78
C LYS A 22 52.86 -14.09 11.29
N PHE A 23 52.27 -15.24 10.97
CA PHE A 23 52.12 -15.73 9.60
C PHE A 23 50.93 -15.10 8.89
N THR A 24 49.79 -14.95 9.56
CA THR A 24 48.62 -14.25 8.98
C THR A 24 48.94 -12.76 8.79
N MET A 25 49.59 -12.12 9.77
CA MET A 25 50.04 -10.73 9.66
C MET A 25 51.01 -10.50 8.51
N LEU A 26 51.89 -11.46 8.19
CA LEU A 26 52.84 -11.33 7.09
C LEU A 26 52.11 -11.18 5.74
N LEU A 27 51.01 -11.88 5.56
CA LEU A 27 50.16 -11.80 4.36
C LEU A 27 49.26 -10.56 4.39
N ASP A 28 48.68 -10.25 5.54
CA ASP A 28 47.73 -9.14 5.69
C ASP A 28 48.39 -7.76 5.54
N LYS A 29 49.72 -7.67 5.78
CA LYS A 29 50.50 -6.44 5.62
C LYS A 29 51.18 -6.32 4.24
N ASP A 30 51.12 -7.34 3.41
CA ASP A 30 51.76 -7.34 2.10
C ASP A 30 50.84 -6.68 1.04
N PRO A 31 51.26 -5.57 0.41
CA PRO A 31 50.42 -4.84 -0.54
C PRO A 31 50.10 -5.63 -1.80
N ASP A 32 50.97 -6.53 -2.23
CA ASP A 32 50.73 -7.36 -3.41
C ASP A 32 49.68 -8.44 -3.10
N VAL A 33 49.74 -9.02 -1.90
CA VAL A 33 48.74 -10.00 -1.42
C VAL A 33 47.37 -9.33 -1.23
N MET A 34 47.35 -8.12 -0.68
CA MET A 34 46.13 -7.38 -0.36
C MET A 34 45.53 -6.64 -1.56
N LYS A 35 46.20 -6.61 -2.72
CA LYS A 35 45.77 -5.84 -3.90
C LYS A 35 44.32 -6.07 -4.35
N TYR A 36 43.82 -7.30 -4.23
CA TYR A 36 42.48 -7.70 -4.72
C TYR A 36 41.47 -8.02 -3.59
N ILE A 37 41.79 -7.66 -2.35
CA ILE A 37 41.00 -7.99 -1.16
C ILE A 37 41.12 -6.85 -0.12
N GLY A 38 40.11 -6.62 0.72
CA GLY A 38 40.21 -5.62 1.80
C GLY A 38 40.47 -4.18 1.32
N PHE A 39 39.79 -3.78 0.23
CA PHE A 39 39.94 -2.46 -0.40
C PHE A 39 41.33 -2.17 -1.02
N GLY A 40 42.14 -3.20 -1.30
CA GLY A 40 43.41 -3.04 -2.00
C GLY A 40 44.52 -2.42 -1.16
N LYS A 41 44.36 -2.40 0.17
CA LYS A 41 45.32 -1.81 1.11
C LYS A 41 45.81 -2.86 2.12
N PRO A 42 47.10 -2.85 2.48
CA PRO A 42 47.60 -3.57 3.65
C PRO A 42 46.80 -3.24 4.91
N LEU A 43 46.56 -4.26 5.73
CA LEU A 43 45.91 -4.09 7.03
C LEU A 43 46.87 -3.49 8.05
N ASP A 44 46.36 -2.62 8.92
CA ASP A 44 47.10 -2.17 10.08
C ASP A 44 47.27 -3.31 11.12
N HIS A 45 48.06 -3.05 12.17
CA HIS A 45 48.36 -4.06 13.17
C HIS A 45 47.13 -4.57 13.91
N LYS A 46 46.16 -3.69 14.19
CA LYS A 46 44.94 -4.03 14.94
C LYS A 46 43.98 -4.82 14.06
N GLN A 47 43.79 -4.39 12.81
CA GLN A 47 43.00 -5.07 11.80
C GLN A 47 43.52 -6.50 11.54
N ALA A 48 44.83 -6.68 11.45
CA ALA A 48 45.43 -8.01 11.25
C ALA A 48 45.20 -8.95 12.46
N ILE A 49 45.15 -8.42 13.69
CA ILE A 49 44.79 -9.21 14.88
C ILE A 49 43.31 -9.64 14.81
N GLU A 50 42.41 -8.74 14.42
CA GLU A 50 40.97 -9.04 14.28
C GLU A 50 40.71 -10.12 13.21
N VAL A 51 41.41 -10.03 12.09
CA VAL A 51 41.34 -11.04 11.01
C VAL A 51 41.88 -12.38 11.48
N HIS A 52 43.00 -12.40 12.20
CA HIS A 52 43.54 -13.62 12.78
C HIS A 52 42.56 -14.28 13.75
N GLN A 53 41.92 -13.50 14.63
CA GLN A 53 40.90 -14.00 15.55
C GLN A 53 39.69 -14.56 14.80
N TRP A 54 39.25 -13.91 13.71
CA TRP A 54 38.17 -14.41 12.88
C TRP A 54 38.52 -15.75 12.22
N LEU A 55 39.74 -15.90 11.69
CA LEU A 55 40.24 -17.16 11.13
C LEU A 55 40.23 -18.28 12.17
N LEU A 56 40.68 -18.02 13.41
CA LEU A 56 40.62 -18.99 14.51
C LEU A 56 39.17 -19.40 14.86
N ASN A 57 38.28 -18.41 14.94
CA ASN A 57 36.88 -18.64 15.29
C ASN A 57 36.15 -19.48 14.24
N SER A 58 36.55 -19.41 12.96
CA SER A 58 35.94 -20.21 11.89
C SER A 58 35.99 -21.73 12.16
N ALA A 59 37.03 -22.21 12.86
CA ALA A 59 37.19 -23.61 13.24
C ALA A 59 36.24 -24.09 14.34
N THR A 60 35.61 -23.15 15.07
CA THR A 60 34.73 -23.46 16.21
C THR A 60 33.26 -23.62 15.82
N ILE A 61 32.87 -23.15 14.64
CA ILE A 61 31.47 -23.05 14.22
C ILE A 61 30.94 -24.38 13.67
N VAL A 62 31.67 -24.99 12.73
CA VAL A 62 31.32 -26.29 12.14
C VAL A 62 32.50 -27.23 12.33
N PRO A 63 32.33 -28.40 12.97
CA PRO A 63 33.41 -29.36 13.16
C PRO A 63 34.07 -29.76 11.83
N GLY A 64 35.40 -29.66 11.75
CA GLY A 64 36.18 -29.98 10.55
C GLY A 64 36.44 -28.78 9.63
N PHE A 65 35.73 -27.67 9.80
CA PHE A 65 35.99 -26.43 9.06
C PHE A 65 37.08 -25.62 9.76
N GLY A 66 37.57 -24.56 9.11
CA GLY A 66 38.54 -23.64 9.69
C GLY A 66 39.66 -23.26 8.72
N CYS A 67 40.75 -22.72 9.27
CA CYS A 67 41.90 -22.28 8.50
C CYS A 67 43.13 -23.18 8.76
N TRP A 68 43.96 -23.36 7.74
CA TRP A 68 45.23 -24.08 7.80
C TRP A 68 46.38 -23.21 7.28
N VAL A 69 47.50 -23.24 7.98
CA VAL A 69 48.78 -22.65 7.55
C VAL A 69 49.61 -23.70 6.82
N GLY A 70 50.13 -23.36 5.64
CA GLY A 70 50.89 -24.28 4.80
C GLY A 70 52.39 -24.04 4.85
N PHE A 71 53.15 -25.12 4.94
CA PHE A 71 54.61 -25.12 4.93
C PHE A 71 55.15 -26.00 3.79
N ALA A 72 56.18 -25.52 3.09
CA ALA A 72 56.96 -26.29 2.12
C ALA A 72 58.41 -26.35 2.63
N GLY A 73 58.92 -27.56 2.92
CA GLY A 73 60.28 -27.72 3.45
C GLY A 73 60.55 -26.97 4.77
N GLY A 74 59.51 -26.77 5.59
CA GLY A 74 59.58 -26.00 6.85
C GLY A 74 59.42 -24.49 6.69
N GLU A 75 59.32 -23.97 5.47
CA GLU A 75 59.10 -22.54 5.21
C GLU A 75 57.61 -22.23 5.03
N PHE A 76 57.13 -21.14 5.64
CA PHE A 76 55.73 -20.72 5.54
C PHE A 76 55.38 -20.22 4.14
N VAL A 77 54.37 -20.81 3.53
CA VAL A 77 53.94 -20.54 2.14
C VAL A 77 52.71 -19.64 2.08
N GLY A 78 51.73 -19.90 2.94
CA GLY A 78 50.41 -19.26 2.88
C GLY A 78 49.40 -19.93 3.80
N TRP A 79 48.14 -19.52 3.69
CA TRP A 79 47.02 -20.18 4.38
C TRP A 79 45.88 -20.53 3.43
N TRP A 80 45.10 -21.53 3.82
CA TRP A 80 43.88 -22.03 3.16
C TRP A 80 42.73 -22.09 4.17
N ILE A 81 41.49 -21.88 3.74
CA ILE A 81 40.33 -21.90 4.63
C ILE A 81 39.14 -22.62 4.01
N LEU A 82 38.37 -23.32 4.84
CA LEU A 82 36.99 -23.71 4.61
C LEU A 82 36.13 -22.94 5.61
N ALA A 83 35.45 -21.89 5.16
CA ALA A 83 34.62 -21.04 6.00
C ALA A 83 33.17 -21.55 6.07
N PRO A 84 32.56 -21.51 7.27
CA PRO A 84 31.14 -21.80 7.46
C PRO A 84 30.25 -20.78 6.75
N CYS A 85 29.23 -21.25 6.02
CA CYS A 85 28.23 -20.42 5.35
C CYS A 85 26.82 -20.69 5.94
N PRO A 86 25.94 -19.69 6.10
CA PRO A 86 24.56 -19.91 6.54
C PRO A 86 23.75 -20.83 5.59
N SER A 87 22.76 -21.53 6.14
CA SER A 87 21.82 -22.35 5.38
C SER A 87 20.67 -21.47 4.87
N GLU A 88 20.24 -21.70 3.64
CA GLU A 88 19.27 -20.86 2.91
C GLU A 88 18.05 -20.49 3.75
N GLY A 89 17.82 -19.18 3.92
CA GLY A 89 16.66 -18.64 4.65
C GLY A 89 16.67 -18.87 6.17
N THR A 90 17.81 -19.23 6.76
CA THR A 90 17.94 -19.45 8.23
C THR A 90 19.21 -18.86 8.81
N GLU A 91 19.23 -18.59 10.12
CA GLU A 91 20.43 -18.17 10.87
C GLU A 91 21.39 -19.33 11.21
N LYS A 92 21.14 -20.57 10.74
CA LYS A 92 21.95 -21.75 11.08
C LYS A 92 23.03 -22.02 10.02
N PHE A 93 24.27 -22.23 10.45
CA PHE A 93 25.39 -22.60 9.55
C PHE A 93 25.19 -23.99 8.93
N SER A 94 25.44 -24.10 7.62
CA SER A 94 25.33 -25.35 6.88
C SER A 94 26.49 -26.29 7.17
N LYS A 95 26.18 -27.58 7.25
CA LYS A 95 27.18 -28.67 7.32
C LYS A 95 27.53 -29.24 5.94
N ASP A 96 26.71 -28.94 4.93
CA ASP A 96 26.77 -29.57 3.61
C ASP A 96 27.37 -28.65 2.53
N ARG A 97 27.65 -27.37 2.87
CA ARG A 97 28.32 -26.40 2.00
C ARG A 97 29.33 -25.53 2.74
N SER A 98 30.40 -25.12 2.06
CA SER A 98 31.38 -24.16 2.57
C SER A 98 31.90 -23.22 1.50
N GLU A 99 32.39 -22.06 1.93
CA GLU A 99 33.22 -21.19 1.10
C GLU A 99 34.69 -21.56 1.29
N PHE A 100 35.47 -21.67 0.23
CA PHE A 100 36.92 -21.87 0.34
C PHE A 100 37.70 -20.64 -0.15
N GLY A 101 38.86 -20.42 0.46
CA GLY A 101 39.78 -19.33 0.11
C GLY A 101 41.22 -19.65 0.44
N TYR A 102 42.15 -18.85 -0.07
CA TYR A 102 43.59 -18.99 0.19
C TYR A 102 44.34 -17.67 0.01
N ARG A 103 45.49 -17.53 0.69
CA ARG A 103 46.46 -16.43 0.51
C ARG A 103 47.88 -16.98 0.58
N LEU A 104 48.74 -16.62 -0.36
CA LEU A 104 50.14 -17.06 -0.42
C LEU A 104 51.07 -15.86 -0.53
N LEU A 105 52.29 -16.00 -0.02
CA LEU A 105 53.33 -14.98 -0.18
C LEU A 105 53.75 -14.84 -1.65
N PRO A 106 54.07 -13.63 -2.13
CA PRO A 106 54.40 -13.37 -3.53
C PRO A 106 55.53 -14.26 -4.08
N LYS A 107 56.55 -14.56 -3.25
CA LYS A 107 57.68 -15.42 -3.64
C LYS A 107 57.28 -16.84 -4.05
N PHE A 108 56.11 -17.33 -3.66
CA PHE A 108 55.60 -18.68 -4.00
C PHE A 108 54.57 -18.67 -5.13
N TRP A 109 54.21 -17.51 -5.68
CA TRP A 109 53.29 -17.42 -6.81
C TRP A 109 53.89 -18.05 -8.06
N GLY A 110 53.05 -18.63 -8.92
CA GLY A 110 53.48 -19.30 -10.15
C GLY A 110 54.12 -20.70 -9.97
N GLN A 111 54.44 -21.12 -8.74
CA GLN A 111 55.10 -22.41 -8.45
C GLN A 111 54.12 -23.58 -8.26
N GLY A 112 52.82 -23.33 -8.39
CA GLY A 112 51.75 -24.34 -8.30
C GLY A 112 51.25 -24.65 -6.89
N TYR A 113 51.83 -24.07 -5.83
CA TYR A 113 51.43 -24.32 -4.44
C TYR A 113 49.96 -23.98 -4.15
N ALA A 114 49.43 -22.86 -4.67
CA ALA A 114 48.02 -22.49 -4.50
C ALA A 114 47.06 -23.57 -5.01
N LYS A 115 47.39 -24.15 -6.18
CA LYS A 115 46.61 -25.23 -6.81
C LYS A 115 46.76 -26.55 -6.05
N GLU A 116 47.98 -26.87 -5.60
CA GLU A 116 48.26 -28.09 -4.85
C GLU A 116 47.52 -28.11 -3.50
N GLY A 117 47.68 -27.06 -2.69
CA GLY A 117 46.98 -26.93 -1.40
C GLY A 117 45.46 -26.87 -1.55
N SER A 118 44.95 -26.16 -2.56
CA SER A 118 43.50 -26.09 -2.80
C SER A 118 42.90 -27.43 -3.23
N ARG A 119 43.64 -28.26 -4.00
CA ARG A 119 43.16 -29.59 -4.38
C ARG A 119 43.05 -30.53 -3.18
N GLU A 120 44.02 -30.48 -2.28
CA GLU A 120 43.97 -31.29 -1.06
C GLU A 120 42.87 -30.79 -0.11
N LEU A 121 42.67 -29.48 0.00
CA LEU A 121 41.57 -28.92 0.77
C LEU A 121 40.20 -29.33 0.21
N LEU A 122 40.03 -29.33 -1.12
CA LEU A 122 38.79 -29.80 -1.76
C LEU A 122 38.62 -31.32 -1.62
N ARG A 123 39.71 -32.11 -1.67
CA ARG A 123 39.67 -33.54 -1.38
C ARG A 123 39.14 -33.76 0.04
N HIS A 124 39.70 -33.06 1.02
CA HIS A 124 39.25 -33.11 2.42
C HIS A 124 37.77 -32.73 2.56
N ALA A 125 37.35 -31.63 1.93
CA ALA A 125 35.95 -31.16 1.97
C ALA A 125 34.97 -32.21 1.42
N PHE A 126 35.27 -32.84 0.28
CA PHE A 126 34.34 -33.77 -0.36
C PHE A 126 34.45 -35.21 0.17
N GLN A 127 35.65 -35.70 0.48
CA GLN A 127 35.88 -37.10 0.86
C GLN A 127 35.84 -37.32 2.37
N ASP A 128 36.45 -36.43 3.15
CA ASP A 128 36.58 -36.63 4.60
C ASP A 128 35.42 -35.97 5.36
N LEU A 129 34.96 -34.79 4.90
CA LEU A 129 33.86 -34.04 5.52
C LEU A 129 32.49 -34.26 4.86
N GLY A 130 32.45 -34.83 3.65
CA GLY A 130 31.21 -35.20 2.96
C GLY A 130 30.39 -34.03 2.42
N LEU A 131 31.01 -32.89 2.11
CA LEU A 131 30.27 -31.72 1.59
C LEU A 131 29.61 -32.03 0.24
N SER A 132 28.45 -31.43 0.01
CA SER A 132 27.75 -31.50 -1.27
C SER A 132 28.21 -30.40 -2.25
N GLU A 133 28.67 -29.26 -1.71
CA GLU A 133 29.04 -28.07 -2.46
C GLU A 133 30.19 -27.30 -1.81
N VAL A 134 31.13 -26.82 -2.63
CA VAL A 134 32.15 -25.84 -2.22
C VAL A 134 32.21 -24.73 -3.27
N PHE A 135 32.22 -23.47 -2.83
CA PHE A 135 32.36 -22.31 -3.72
C PHE A 135 33.44 -21.34 -3.23
N GLY A 136 33.97 -20.50 -4.13
CA GLY A 136 34.91 -19.44 -3.81
C GLY A 136 34.63 -18.18 -4.62
N GLU A 137 35.02 -17.03 -4.06
CA GLU A 137 34.78 -15.71 -4.63
C GLU A 137 36.09 -14.95 -4.83
N THR A 138 36.18 -14.19 -5.91
CA THR A 138 37.34 -13.32 -6.18
C THR A 138 36.96 -12.19 -7.14
N MET A 139 37.66 -11.05 -7.12
CA MET A 139 37.44 -9.97 -8.10
C MET A 139 37.62 -10.47 -9.54
N ALA A 140 36.80 -9.99 -10.48
CA ALA A 140 36.87 -10.39 -11.89
C ALA A 140 38.25 -10.13 -12.51
N VAL A 141 38.89 -9.01 -12.13
CA VAL A 141 40.25 -8.64 -12.53
C VAL A 141 41.35 -9.57 -11.98
N ASN A 142 41.06 -10.39 -10.97
CA ASN A 142 42.04 -11.34 -10.39
C ASN A 142 42.14 -12.62 -11.25
N ALA A 143 42.73 -12.47 -12.44
CA ALA A 143 42.90 -13.56 -13.39
C ALA A 143 43.69 -14.75 -12.82
N ALA A 144 44.68 -14.50 -11.96
CA ALA A 144 45.50 -15.55 -11.33
C ALA A 144 44.66 -16.45 -10.41
N SER A 145 43.81 -15.86 -9.55
CA SER A 145 42.95 -16.64 -8.65
C SER A 145 41.91 -17.45 -9.42
N ARG A 146 41.26 -16.84 -10.43
CA ARG A 146 40.31 -17.54 -11.31
C ARG A 146 40.94 -18.74 -12.03
N ALA A 147 42.19 -18.60 -12.49
CA ALA A 147 42.92 -19.69 -13.12
C ALA A 147 43.19 -20.86 -12.15
N VAL A 148 43.54 -20.57 -10.90
CA VAL A 148 43.74 -21.60 -9.86
C VAL A 148 42.43 -22.30 -9.51
N MET A 149 41.33 -21.55 -9.31
CA MET A 149 40.02 -22.12 -9.02
C MET A 149 39.52 -23.04 -10.15
N ALA A 150 39.64 -22.58 -11.40
CA ALA A 150 39.33 -23.39 -12.58
C ALA A 150 40.20 -24.67 -12.65
N ALA A 151 41.50 -24.57 -12.39
CA ALA A 151 42.41 -25.72 -12.37
C ALA A 151 42.14 -26.73 -11.23
N CYS A 152 41.40 -26.31 -10.19
CA CYS A 152 40.92 -27.16 -9.10
C CYS A 152 39.53 -27.76 -9.39
N GLY A 153 38.96 -27.47 -10.56
CA GLY A 153 37.70 -28.04 -11.03
C GLY A 153 36.45 -27.25 -10.65
N LEU A 154 36.59 -26.00 -10.20
CA LEU A 154 35.46 -25.11 -9.98
C LEU A 154 35.01 -24.46 -11.29
N LYS A 155 33.70 -24.36 -11.49
CA LYS A 155 33.10 -23.74 -12.66
C LYS A 155 32.61 -22.35 -12.32
N HIS A 156 32.71 -21.43 -13.27
CA HIS A 156 32.11 -20.10 -13.16
C HIS A 156 30.59 -20.25 -12.96
N ALA A 157 30.06 -19.58 -11.93
CA ALA A 157 28.64 -19.53 -11.66
C ALA A 157 28.05 -18.21 -12.16
N TYR A 158 28.56 -17.07 -11.66
CA TYR A 158 28.12 -15.73 -12.05
C TYR A 158 29.11 -14.64 -11.63
N THR A 159 28.90 -13.44 -12.16
CA THR A 159 29.59 -12.20 -11.79
C THR A 159 28.59 -11.25 -11.13
N PHE A 160 28.93 -10.62 -10.01
CA PHE A 160 28.09 -9.68 -9.25
C PHE A 160 28.86 -8.39 -8.94
N HIS A 161 28.15 -7.28 -8.70
CA HIS A 161 28.76 -5.98 -8.41
C HIS A 161 28.28 -5.46 -7.06
N ASN A 162 29.18 -5.48 -6.07
CA ASN A 162 28.92 -4.90 -4.75
C ASN A 162 29.20 -3.39 -4.77
N LYS A 163 28.35 -2.61 -4.09
CA LYS A 163 28.54 -1.17 -3.90
C LYS A 163 29.38 -0.93 -2.65
N TYR A 164 30.52 -0.27 -2.81
CA TYR A 164 31.44 0.07 -1.73
C TYR A 164 31.59 1.59 -1.62
N ASP A 165 31.73 2.12 -0.40
CA ASP A 165 31.99 3.55 -0.17
C ASP A 165 33.37 3.96 -0.71
N ASN A 166 34.33 3.03 -0.79
CA ASN A 166 35.67 3.26 -1.34
C ASN A 166 36.13 2.05 -2.19
N PRO A 167 35.82 2.00 -3.49
CA PRO A 167 36.05 0.83 -4.33
C PRO A 167 37.55 0.59 -4.64
N PRO A 168 38.08 -0.64 -4.53
CA PRO A 168 39.41 -0.96 -5.03
C PRO A 168 39.44 -0.89 -6.57
N PRO A 169 40.58 -0.50 -7.20
CA PRO A 169 40.70 -0.48 -8.66
C PRO A 169 40.40 -1.85 -9.28
N GLY A 170 39.55 -1.90 -10.31
CA GLY A 170 39.16 -3.14 -10.99
C GLY A 170 37.85 -3.76 -10.48
N ILE A 171 37.19 -3.20 -9.46
CA ILE A 171 35.90 -3.68 -8.97
C ILE A 171 34.73 -3.34 -9.93
N GLU A 172 34.95 -2.39 -10.84
CA GLU A 172 34.05 -2.06 -11.95
C GLU A 172 33.78 -3.26 -12.87
N GLU A 173 34.68 -4.24 -12.93
CA GLU A 173 34.48 -5.51 -13.66
C GLU A 173 33.71 -6.56 -12.83
N GLY A 174 33.40 -6.26 -11.56
CA GLY A 174 32.63 -7.10 -10.65
C GLY A 174 33.45 -8.15 -9.89
N GLU A 175 32.76 -8.95 -9.11
CA GLU A 175 33.28 -10.10 -8.36
C GLU A 175 32.70 -11.39 -8.94
N VAL A 176 33.52 -12.44 -9.02
CA VAL A 176 33.21 -13.71 -9.66
C VAL A 176 33.07 -14.80 -8.61
N ARG A 177 31.94 -15.50 -8.61
CA ARG A 177 31.74 -16.73 -7.83
C ARG A 177 31.97 -17.95 -8.71
N GLN A 178 32.78 -18.89 -8.23
CA GLN A 178 32.99 -20.21 -8.84
C GLN A 178 32.65 -21.33 -7.85
N GLY A 179 32.06 -22.42 -8.31
CA GLY A 179 31.62 -23.52 -7.45
C GLY A 179 31.84 -24.91 -8.03
N ARG A 180 31.85 -25.93 -7.16
CA ARG A 180 31.94 -27.35 -7.51
C ARG A 180 30.97 -28.17 -6.65
N MET A 181 30.25 -29.10 -7.29
CA MET A 181 29.31 -30.04 -6.65
C MET A 181 29.81 -31.48 -6.76
N LEU A 182 29.41 -32.33 -5.81
CA LEU A 182 29.81 -33.75 -5.72
C LEU A 182 29.25 -34.63 -6.87
N SER A 183 28.10 -34.29 -7.49
CA SER A 183 27.49 -35.10 -8.58
C SER A 183 26.95 -34.28 -9.76
N ALA A 184 27.03 -34.85 -10.98
CA ALA A 184 26.50 -34.24 -12.20
C ALA A 184 24.96 -34.13 -12.21
N ALA A 185 24.24 -34.98 -11.45
CA ALA A 185 22.78 -34.89 -11.30
C ALA A 185 22.34 -33.70 -10.43
N CYS A 186 23.25 -33.14 -9.61
CA CYS A 186 23.02 -31.90 -8.87
C CYS A 186 23.26 -30.64 -9.72
N SER A 187 23.89 -30.76 -10.90
CA SER A 187 24.25 -29.59 -11.75
C SER A 187 23.05 -28.83 -12.34
N LEU A 188 21.85 -29.44 -12.35
CA LEU A 188 20.58 -28.78 -12.70
C LEU A 188 20.02 -27.89 -11.58
N ARG A 189 20.63 -27.90 -10.38
CA ARG A 189 20.35 -26.99 -9.25
C ARG A 189 21.39 -25.87 -9.12
N LEU A 190 21.88 -25.31 -10.23
CA LEU A 190 22.42 -23.94 -10.20
C LEU A 190 21.24 -22.96 -10.13
N HIS A 191 20.45 -23.06 -9.05
CA HIS A 191 19.46 -22.04 -8.72
C HIS A 191 20.19 -20.90 -8.01
N TRP A 192 20.06 -19.73 -8.61
CA TRP A 192 20.67 -18.46 -8.26
C TRP A 192 20.31 -18.04 -6.83
N VAL A 193 21.32 -17.96 -5.95
CA VAL A 193 21.16 -17.50 -4.56
C VAL A 193 21.75 -16.10 -4.41
N ASP A 194 20.96 -15.28 -3.73
CA ASP A 194 21.15 -13.91 -3.25
C ASP A 194 22.57 -13.60 -2.74
N PRO A 195 23.20 -12.46 -3.13
CA PRO A 195 24.53 -12.03 -2.64
C PRO A 195 24.58 -11.70 -1.13
N THR A 196 23.46 -11.81 -0.40
CA THR A 196 23.36 -11.48 1.03
C THR A 196 23.75 -12.61 1.99
N THR A 197 23.99 -13.83 1.52
CA THR A 197 24.57 -14.90 2.37
C THR A 197 26.00 -14.54 2.77
N MET A 198 26.27 -14.32 4.07
CA MET A 198 27.55 -13.83 4.61
C MET A 198 28.77 -14.66 4.12
N ALA A 199 29.36 -14.22 3.01
CA ALA A 199 30.62 -14.71 2.48
C ALA A 199 31.81 -14.15 3.29
N ILE A 200 32.96 -14.83 3.23
CA ILE A 200 34.25 -14.41 3.80
C ILE A 200 34.57 -12.98 3.38
N GLY A 201 34.32 -12.63 2.11
CA GLY A 201 34.54 -11.31 1.54
C GLY A 201 33.81 -10.20 2.29
N ASN A 202 32.49 -10.36 2.50
CA ASN A 202 31.65 -9.34 3.15
C ASN A 202 31.98 -9.16 4.64
N ARG A 203 32.31 -10.23 5.38
CA ARG A 203 32.64 -10.12 6.82
C ARG A 203 34.05 -9.57 7.04
N PHE A 204 35.00 -9.92 6.17
CA PHE A 204 36.33 -9.31 6.14
C PHE A 204 36.23 -7.80 5.85
N GLN A 205 35.41 -7.40 4.88
CA GLN A 205 35.18 -5.99 4.56
C GLN A 205 34.42 -5.23 5.65
N GLN A 206 33.49 -5.86 6.38
CA GLN A 206 32.83 -5.23 7.54
C GLN A 206 33.79 -4.98 8.72
N LEU A 207 34.73 -5.90 8.99
CA LEU A 207 35.77 -5.71 9.99
C LEU A 207 36.68 -4.52 9.62
N VAL A 208 37.06 -4.42 8.35
CA VAL A 208 37.89 -3.30 7.84
C VAL A 208 37.10 -1.98 7.76
N GLY A 209 35.80 -2.01 7.45
CA GLY A 209 34.93 -0.83 7.29
C GLY A 209 34.40 -0.22 8.58
N ARG A 210 34.31 -0.97 9.69
CA ARG A 210 33.72 -0.50 10.97
C ARG A 210 34.47 0.63 11.68
N GLN A 211 35.71 0.96 11.29
CA GLN A 211 36.49 2.02 11.95
C GLN A 211 36.60 3.33 11.14
N GLN A 212 36.14 3.39 9.88
CA GLN A 212 36.09 4.66 9.15
C GLN A 212 34.88 5.55 9.52
N SER A 213 33.94 5.06 10.34
CA SER A 213 32.71 5.77 10.72
C SER A 213 32.51 6.00 12.23
N SER A 214 33.56 5.93 13.05
CA SER A 214 33.51 6.39 14.46
C SER A 214 34.29 7.69 14.62
N GLY A 215 33.56 8.80 14.81
CA GLY A 215 34.06 10.16 14.82
C GLY A 215 35.05 10.53 15.92
N THR A 216 35.83 11.58 15.64
CA THR A 216 36.66 12.29 16.60
C THR A 216 35.81 12.97 17.67
N HIS A 217 35.72 12.36 18.84
CA HIS A 217 35.50 13.06 20.10
C HIS A 217 36.70 12.79 21.01
N GLU A 218 37.56 13.79 21.17
CA GLU A 218 38.47 13.91 22.33
C GLU A 218 38.53 15.38 22.78
N ALA A 219 38.66 15.57 24.09
CA ALA A 219 38.96 16.81 24.80
C ALA A 219 40.08 16.51 25.81
N PRO A 220 40.76 17.50 26.44
CA PRO A 220 41.39 18.74 25.93
C PRO A 220 42.91 18.83 26.28
N THR A 221 43.53 20.00 26.02
CA THR A 221 44.86 20.55 26.46
C THR A 221 46.06 20.25 25.52
N VAL A 222 47.03 21.14 25.18
CA VAL A 222 47.58 22.43 25.68
C VAL A 222 48.09 23.29 24.48
N GLU A 223 48.02 24.63 24.61
CA GLU A 223 48.75 25.79 24.01
C GLU A 223 49.74 25.53 22.83
N ASP A 224 49.86 26.33 21.75
CA ASP A 224 50.06 27.80 21.72
C ASP A 224 50.08 28.36 20.26
N ILE A 225 49.75 29.67 20.13
CA ILE A 225 50.23 30.67 19.13
C ILE A 225 49.50 30.87 17.76
N GLU A 226 48.71 31.97 17.76
CA GLU A 226 48.58 33.11 16.80
C GLU A 226 47.80 33.06 15.45
N ASN A 227 46.96 34.11 15.33
CA ASN A 227 46.02 34.60 14.30
C ASN A 227 46.69 35.09 12.96
N PRO A 228 45.98 35.65 11.93
CA PRO A 228 44.53 36.00 11.80
C PRO A 228 43.80 35.66 10.46
N VAL A 229 42.48 35.51 10.59
CA VAL A 229 41.37 36.12 9.82
C VAL A 229 41.63 36.63 8.39
N THR A 230 40.84 36.10 7.44
CA THR A 230 40.27 36.90 6.33
C THR A 230 38.78 36.58 6.14
N VAL A 231 37.96 37.61 6.41
CA VAL A 231 36.56 37.76 6.04
C VAL A 231 36.46 37.96 4.53
N ASN A 232 35.48 37.34 3.86
CA ASN A 232 34.85 37.97 2.70
C ASN A 232 33.43 37.44 2.44
N ALA A 233 32.61 38.38 2.02
CA ALA A 233 31.17 38.40 2.08
C ALA A 233 30.49 37.67 0.91
N ALA A 234 29.24 37.26 1.14
CA ALA A 234 28.31 36.83 0.12
C ALA A 234 27.90 38.00 -0.80
N PRO A 235 27.51 37.69 -2.05
CA PRO A 235 26.41 38.40 -2.69
C PRO A 235 25.31 37.43 -3.15
N TYR A 236 24.07 37.80 -2.84
CA TYR A 236 22.87 37.39 -3.54
C TYR A 236 22.93 37.85 -5.00
N ASP A 237 22.63 36.99 -5.98
CA ASP A 237 21.66 37.32 -7.03
C ASP A 237 21.27 36.13 -7.95
N LYS A 238 20.15 36.37 -8.63
CA LYS A 238 19.19 35.54 -9.36
C LYS A 238 19.66 34.72 -10.58
N GLU A 239 18.83 33.72 -10.86
CA GLU A 239 18.41 33.17 -12.17
C GLU A 239 19.46 32.67 -13.17
N ALA A 240 19.39 31.37 -13.50
CA ALA A 240 18.95 30.89 -14.81
C ALA A 240 19.33 29.41 -14.99
N ALA A 241 18.45 28.69 -15.69
CA ALA A 241 18.61 27.31 -16.08
C ALA A 241 19.83 27.10 -17.00
N THR A 242 20.64 26.09 -16.70
CA THR A 242 21.48 25.40 -17.70
C THR A 242 21.50 23.91 -17.41
N SER A 243 20.59 23.21 -18.08
CA SER A 243 20.67 21.78 -18.34
C SER A 243 21.73 21.51 -19.42
N SER A 244 22.60 20.53 -19.22
CA SER A 244 23.38 19.82 -20.27
C SER A 244 23.80 18.45 -19.70
N PRO A 245 24.06 17.42 -20.52
CA PRO A 245 23.08 16.44 -20.96
C PRO A 245 23.38 15.04 -20.38
N GLN A 246 22.35 14.33 -19.90
CA GLN A 246 22.49 12.89 -19.62
C GLN A 246 22.59 12.13 -20.95
N ASN A 247 23.76 11.54 -21.18
CA ASN A 247 23.98 10.56 -22.23
C ASN A 247 23.12 9.31 -21.95
N ASN A 248 22.04 9.17 -22.72
CA ASN A 248 21.30 7.93 -22.84
C ASN A 248 22.18 6.88 -23.51
N THR A 249 22.69 5.93 -22.73
CA THR A 249 22.96 4.58 -23.22
C THR A 249 21.99 3.65 -22.51
N ALA A 250 20.98 3.21 -23.27
CA ALA A 250 20.05 2.19 -22.84
C ALA A 250 20.81 0.86 -22.69
N SER A 251 21.05 0.45 -21.45
CA SER A 251 21.26 -0.95 -21.10
C SER A 251 20.03 -1.40 -20.30
N SER A 252 19.25 -2.25 -20.94
CA SER A 252 18.13 -2.97 -20.33
C SER A 252 18.70 -4.14 -19.54
N ASP A 253 18.83 -4.00 -18.23
CA ASP A 253 18.92 -5.14 -17.32
C ASP A 253 18.22 -4.85 -15.99
N ASP A 254 17.54 -5.88 -15.49
CA ASP A 254 16.42 -5.75 -14.58
C ASP A 254 16.83 -5.63 -13.09
N ASP A 255 16.98 -4.41 -12.57
CA ASP A 255 17.14 -4.16 -11.10
C ASP A 255 15.88 -4.57 -10.30
N ILE A 256 15.95 -5.66 -9.52
CA ILE A 256 14.93 -6.09 -8.56
C ILE A 256 15.14 -5.29 -7.25
N SER A 257 14.18 -4.46 -6.89
CA SER A 257 14.15 -3.78 -5.59
C SER A 257 13.79 -4.77 -4.48
N LEU A 258 14.74 -5.12 -3.61
CA LEU A 258 14.54 -6.01 -2.46
C LEU A 258 13.52 -5.43 -1.45
N PRO A 259 12.80 -6.28 -0.68
CA PRO A 259 11.89 -5.84 0.38
C PRO A 259 12.65 -5.04 1.45
N HIS A 260 12.07 -3.93 1.92
CA HIS A 260 12.68 -3.14 2.99
C HIS A 260 12.73 -3.93 4.31
N GLU A 261 13.92 -4.02 4.91
CA GLU A 261 14.17 -4.77 6.15
C GLU A 261 13.33 -4.27 7.34
N ASP A 262 12.92 -3.00 7.34
CA ASP A 262 12.10 -2.37 8.39
C ASP A 262 10.58 -2.41 8.15
N ALA A 263 10.11 -2.98 7.03
CA ALA A 263 8.68 -2.99 6.70
C ALA A 263 7.85 -3.90 7.63
N GLN A 264 6.58 -3.53 7.87
CA GLN A 264 5.67 -4.30 8.72
C GLN A 264 5.31 -5.66 8.08
N ARG A 265 4.99 -6.66 8.90
CA ARG A 265 4.78 -8.06 8.47
C ARG A 265 3.77 -8.22 7.33
N GLY A 266 2.65 -7.51 7.37
CA GLY A 266 1.62 -7.54 6.33
C GLY A 266 2.10 -6.94 5.01
N VAL A 267 2.94 -5.90 5.06
CA VAL A 267 3.58 -5.28 3.89
C VAL A 267 4.57 -6.26 3.26
N LYS A 268 5.46 -6.84 4.07
CA LYS A 268 6.41 -7.87 3.60
C LYS A 268 5.73 -9.08 2.97
N LYS A 269 4.61 -9.54 3.56
CA LYS A 269 3.81 -10.64 3.00
C LYS A 269 3.28 -10.30 1.62
N ILE A 270 2.72 -9.10 1.42
CA ILE A 270 2.14 -8.75 0.12
C ILE A 270 3.23 -8.54 -0.93
N GLU A 271 4.35 -7.89 -0.58
CA GLU A 271 5.49 -7.71 -1.48
C GLU A 271 6.06 -9.06 -1.94
N ALA A 272 6.23 -10.02 -1.02
CA ALA A 272 6.67 -11.37 -1.35
C ALA A 272 5.66 -12.11 -2.25
N VAL A 273 4.36 -11.92 -2.01
CA VAL A 273 3.30 -12.56 -2.80
C VAL A 273 3.23 -11.97 -4.21
N THR A 274 3.31 -10.65 -4.35
CA THR A 274 3.24 -9.97 -5.67
C THR A 274 4.49 -10.25 -6.51
N LEU A 275 5.66 -10.36 -5.89
CA LEU A 275 6.90 -10.78 -6.56
C LEU A 275 6.83 -12.24 -7.07
N ALA A 276 6.11 -13.12 -6.36
CA ALA A 276 5.95 -14.51 -6.74
C ALA A 276 4.83 -14.73 -7.79
N TRP A 277 4.01 -13.71 -8.09
CA TRP A 277 2.90 -13.86 -9.01
C TRP A 277 3.34 -13.80 -10.48
N SER A 278 2.88 -14.78 -11.25
CA SER A 278 2.98 -14.70 -12.71
C SER A 278 2.12 -13.56 -13.26
N ARG A 279 2.45 -13.07 -14.46
CA ARG A 279 1.61 -12.08 -15.17
C ARG A 279 0.16 -12.55 -15.34
N ALA A 280 -0.06 -13.86 -15.49
CA ALA A 280 -1.40 -14.45 -15.58
C ALA A 280 -2.15 -14.39 -14.25
N THR A 281 -1.47 -14.63 -13.12
CA THR A 281 -2.04 -14.53 -11.77
C THR A 281 -2.42 -13.09 -11.44
N LEU A 282 -1.55 -12.12 -11.79
CA LEU A 282 -1.82 -10.69 -11.64
C LEU A 282 -3.04 -10.24 -12.47
N ALA A 283 -3.12 -10.69 -13.73
CA ALA A 283 -4.26 -10.38 -14.60
C ALA A 283 -5.57 -10.99 -14.05
N MET A 284 -5.54 -12.26 -13.61
CA MET A 284 -6.69 -12.91 -12.97
C MET A 284 -7.14 -12.15 -11.72
N PHE A 285 -6.20 -11.71 -10.88
CA PHE A 285 -6.51 -10.95 -9.67
C PHE A 285 -7.19 -9.61 -9.99
N LEU A 286 -6.71 -8.87 -10.99
CA LEU A 286 -7.35 -7.63 -11.45
C LEU A 286 -8.75 -7.89 -12.03
N ILE A 287 -8.96 -9.02 -12.72
CA ILE A 287 -10.29 -9.43 -13.20
C ILE A 287 -11.23 -9.73 -12.02
N LEU A 288 -10.75 -10.41 -10.98
CA LEU A 288 -11.57 -10.66 -9.78
C LEU A 288 -11.93 -9.37 -9.05
N ILE A 289 -11.00 -8.42 -8.94
CA ILE A 289 -11.28 -7.07 -8.42
C ILE A 289 -12.33 -6.36 -9.30
N TRP A 290 -12.23 -6.50 -10.62
CA TRP A 290 -13.19 -5.93 -11.57
C TRP A 290 -14.59 -6.53 -11.38
N ILE A 291 -14.70 -7.85 -11.21
CA ILE A 291 -15.98 -8.56 -10.96
C ILE A 291 -16.58 -8.14 -9.61
N TYR A 292 -15.77 -8.06 -8.55
CA TYR A 292 -16.22 -7.51 -7.27
C TYR A 292 -16.74 -6.07 -7.43
N THR A 293 -15.99 -5.23 -8.15
CA THR A 293 -16.35 -3.82 -8.35
C THR A 293 -17.65 -3.71 -9.15
N LEU A 294 -17.89 -4.58 -10.13
CA LEU A 294 -19.16 -4.70 -10.84
C LEU A 294 -20.32 -5.02 -9.89
N ALA A 295 -20.16 -6.07 -9.08
CA ALA A 295 -21.20 -6.48 -8.13
C ALA A 295 -21.49 -5.39 -7.09
N ASN A 296 -20.44 -4.72 -6.59
CA ASN A 296 -20.56 -3.60 -5.67
C ASN A 296 -21.23 -2.37 -6.34
N GLY A 297 -20.97 -2.11 -7.62
CA GLY A 297 -21.63 -1.03 -8.37
C GLY A 297 -23.13 -1.27 -8.56
N PHE A 298 -23.52 -2.51 -8.90
CA PHE A 298 -24.93 -2.92 -8.96
C PHE A 298 -25.63 -2.70 -7.63
N ARG A 299 -25.00 -3.16 -6.53
CA ARG A 299 -25.49 -2.94 -5.18
C ARG A 299 -25.65 -1.45 -4.88
N TYR A 300 -24.63 -0.64 -5.14
CA TYR A 300 -24.66 0.79 -4.86
C TYR A 300 -25.82 1.48 -5.58
N SER A 301 -25.97 1.24 -6.89
CA SER A 301 -27.04 1.83 -7.70
C SER A 301 -28.43 1.40 -7.21
N ILE A 302 -28.64 0.10 -6.95
CA ILE A 302 -29.92 -0.43 -6.50
C ILE A 302 -30.29 0.12 -5.12
N LEU A 303 -29.36 0.06 -4.16
CA LEU A 303 -29.63 0.52 -2.80
C LEU A 303 -29.83 2.04 -2.74
N ALA A 304 -29.11 2.82 -3.55
CA ALA A 304 -29.29 4.28 -3.61
C ALA A 304 -30.72 4.65 -4.06
N SER A 305 -31.28 3.93 -5.03
CA SER A 305 -32.66 4.14 -5.50
C SER A 305 -33.72 3.65 -4.50
N LEU A 306 -33.44 2.58 -3.74
CA LEU A 306 -34.39 2.00 -2.79
C LEU A 306 -34.40 2.66 -1.41
N THR A 307 -33.31 3.32 -0.99
CA THR A 307 -33.18 3.91 0.36
C THR A 307 -34.23 4.99 0.68
N PRO A 308 -34.59 5.92 -0.23
CA PRO A 308 -35.69 6.86 -0.01
C PRO A 308 -37.04 6.19 0.28
N TYR A 309 -37.29 5.02 -0.31
CA TYR A 309 -38.50 4.24 -0.10
C TYR A 309 -38.48 3.51 1.24
N ALA A 310 -37.36 2.86 1.58
CA ALA A 310 -37.18 2.19 2.87
C ALA A 310 -37.36 3.17 4.05
N THR A 311 -36.81 4.39 3.94
CA THR A 311 -36.97 5.44 4.97
C THR A 311 -38.38 6.02 5.01
N SER A 312 -39.08 6.10 3.87
CA SER A 312 -40.48 6.54 3.80
C SER A 312 -41.45 5.54 4.43
N ASP A 313 -41.21 4.23 4.29
CA ASP A 313 -41.99 3.17 4.95
C ASP A 313 -41.94 3.30 6.49
N PHE A 314 -40.87 3.90 7.02
CA PHE A 314 -40.73 4.22 8.44
C PHE A 314 -41.17 5.64 8.80
N GLN A 315 -41.87 6.35 7.91
CA GLN A 315 -42.33 7.75 8.09
C GLN A 315 -41.19 8.70 8.47
N SER A 316 -39.97 8.45 7.97
CA SER A 316 -38.74 9.08 8.44
C SER A 316 -37.85 9.55 7.29
N HIS A 317 -38.44 9.96 6.16
CA HIS A 317 -37.67 10.43 5.00
C HIS A 317 -36.74 11.62 5.34
N SER A 318 -37.16 12.48 6.26
CA SER A 318 -36.35 13.59 6.76
C SER A 318 -35.06 13.15 7.48
N LEU A 319 -35.02 11.95 8.06
CA LEU A 319 -33.87 11.41 8.79
C LEU A 319 -32.83 10.73 7.91
N LEU A 320 -33.02 10.71 6.58
CA LEU A 320 -32.08 10.11 5.62
C LEU A 320 -30.65 10.62 5.84
N THR A 321 -30.48 11.93 5.96
CA THR A 321 -29.16 12.56 6.18
C THR A 321 -28.55 12.17 7.52
N VAL A 322 -29.35 12.01 8.58
CA VAL A 322 -28.87 11.57 9.91
C VAL A 322 -28.26 10.17 9.84
N ILE A 323 -28.91 9.26 9.12
CA ILE A 323 -28.42 7.90 8.88
C ILE A 323 -27.06 7.93 8.18
N GLU A 324 -26.94 8.75 7.13
CA GLU A 324 -25.71 8.89 6.36
C GLU A 324 -24.57 9.54 7.16
N ILE A 325 -24.86 10.52 8.02
CA ILE A 325 -23.88 11.17 8.92
C ILE A 325 -23.24 10.14 9.84
N VAL A 326 -24.07 9.35 10.54
CA VAL A 326 -23.57 8.34 11.49
C VAL A 326 -22.77 7.26 10.76
N ALA A 327 -23.29 6.77 9.63
CA ALA A 327 -22.60 5.75 8.83
C ALA A 327 -21.25 6.25 8.31
N SER A 328 -21.20 7.47 7.74
CA SER A 328 -19.97 8.05 7.20
C SER A 328 -18.93 8.33 8.29
N ALA A 329 -19.35 8.88 9.43
CA ALA A 329 -18.45 9.14 10.55
C ALA A 329 -17.84 7.85 11.13
N MET A 330 -18.66 6.81 11.30
CA MET A 330 -18.20 5.50 11.79
C MET A 330 -17.24 4.84 10.79
N THR A 331 -17.57 4.87 9.50
CA THR A 331 -16.69 4.35 8.44
C THR A 331 -15.35 5.09 8.40
N SER A 332 -15.36 6.42 8.50
CA SER A 332 -14.14 7.23 8.61
C SER A 332 -13.26 6.81 9.79
N ALA A 333 -13.86 6.62 10.97
CA ALA A 333 -13.12 6.23 12.17
C ALA A 333 -12.42 4.87 12.03
N VAL A 334 -12.94 3.98 11.18
CA VAL A 334 -12.40 2.63 10.99
C VAL A 334 -11.22 2.58 10.01
N TYR A 335 -11.05 3.54 9.09
CA TYR A 335 -9.98 3.49 8.08
C TYR A 335 -8.57 3.44 8.66
N ILE A 336 -8.29 4.17 9.73
CA ILE A 336 -6.97 4.19 10.38
C ILE A 336 -6.66 2.83 11.06
N PRO A 337 -7.53 2.30 11.95
CA PRO A 337 -7.39 0.94 12.47
C PRO A 337 -7.26 -0.12 11.36
N MET A 338 -8.05 0.03 10.30
CA MET A 338 -8.05 -0.85 9.15
C MET A 338 -6.69 -0.85 8.43
N ALA A 339 -6.10 0.33 8.18
CA ALA A 339 -4.77 0.45 7.59
C ALA A 339 -3.73 -0.30 8.40
N LYS A 340 -3.73 -0.11 9.73
CA LYS A 340 -2.82 -0.81 10.62
C LYS A 340 -3.04 -2.32 10.58
N MET A 341 -4.28 -2.77 10.50
CA MET A 341 -4.59 -4.19 10.37
C MET A 341 -4.05 -4.77 9.04
N LEU A 342 -4.16 -4.05 7.93
CA LEU A 342 -3.59 -4.47 6.64
C LEU A 342 -2.05 -4.56 6.69
N ASP A 343 -1.40 -3.66 7.43
CA ASP A 343 0.06 -3.62 7.57
C ASP A 343 0.61 -4.66 8.57
N VAL A 344 -0.17 -5.05 9.58
CA VAL A 344 0.26 -6.02 10.61
C VAL A 344 -0.20 -7.45 10.30
N TRP A 345 -1.50 -7.66 10.05
CA TRP A 345 -2.08 -8.99 9.87
C TRP A 345 -1.95 -9.47 8.43
N GLY A 346 -2.27 -8.59 7.48
CA GLY A 346 -2.24 -8.85 6.05
C GLY A 346 -3.50 -8.36 5.34
N ARG A 347 -3.39 -8.21 4.02
CA ARG A 347 -4.50 -7.67 3.21
C ARG A 347 -5.70 -8.59 3.13
N ALA A 348 -5.48 -9.91 3.10
CA ALA A 348 -6.53 -10.92 3.03
C ALA A 348 -7.39 -10.93 4.30
N GLU A 349 -6.75 -10.91 5.48
CA GLU A 349 -7.40 -10.93 6.79
C GLU A 349 -8.26 -9.68 7.00
N GLY A 350 -7.73 -8.51 6.64
CA GLY A 350 -8.48 -7.27 6.71
C GLY A 350 -9.70 -7.25 5.79
N PHE A 351 -9.54 -7.72 4.55
CA PHE A 351 -10.63 -7.81 3.59
C PHE A 351 -11.76 -8.75 4.07
N LEU A 352 -11.41 -9.90 4.67
CA LEU A 352 -12.39 -10.85 5.20
C LEU A 352 -13.20 -10.29 6.38
N LEU A 353 -12.54 -9.62 7.33
CA LEU A 353 -13.24 -8.99 8.45
C LEU A 353 -14.29 -7.98 7.96
N MET A 354 -13.91 -7.17 6.98
CA MET A 354 -14.79 -6.16 6.40
C MET A 354 -15.93 -6.79 5.59
N LEU A 355 -15.67 -7.92 4.91
CA LEU A 355 -16.73 -8.72 4.27
C LEU A 355 -17.77 -9.21 5.28
N CYS A 356 -17.33 -9.67 6.46
CA CYS A 356 -18.26 -10.11 7.51
C CYS A 356 -19.16 -8.97 8.00
N PHE A 357 -18.59 -7.77 8.24
CA PHE A 357 -19.39 -6.60 8.62
C PHE A 357 -20.36 -6.18 7.51
N ALA A 358 -19.91 -6.15 6.24
CA ALA A 358 -20.75 -5.80 5.10
C ALA A 358 -21.95 -6.74 4.96
N THR A 359 -21.69 -8.06 5.08
CA THR A 359 -22.71 -9.10 4.97
C THR A 359 -23.72 -9.01 6.11
N LEU A 360 -23.25 -8.85 7.35
CA LEU A 360 -24.11 -8.65 8.52
C LEU A 360 -25.01 -7.42 8.33
N GLY A 361 -24.44 -6.30 7.89
CA GLY A 361 -25.20 -5.08 7.62
C GLY A 361 -26.31 -5.30 6.59
N LEU A 362 -26.00 -5.93 5.45
CA LEU A 362 -27.00 -6.23 4.40
C LEU A 362 -28.13 -7.16 4.90
N ILE A 363 -27.81 -8.19 5.69
CA ILE A 363 -28.80 -9.08 6.30
C ILE A 363 -29.71 -8.29 7.25
N LEU A 364 -29.13 -7.46 8.12
CA LEU A 364 -29.89 -6.65 9.07
C LEU A 364 -30.77 -5.61 8.36
N MET A 365 -30.30 -5.01 7.26
CA MET A 365 -31.11 -4.07 6.45
C MET A 365 -32.32 -4.78 5.86
N ALA A 366 -32.13 -5.96 5.27
CA ALA A 366 -33.22 -6.75 4.68
C ALA A 366 -34.24 -7.22 5.73
N ALA A 367 -33.79 -7.59 6.93
CA ALA A 367 -34.63 -8.08 8.03
C ALA A 367 -35.24 -6.97 8.90
N SER A 368 -34.94 -5.69 8.62
CA SER A 368 -35.35 -4.58 9.47
C SER A 368 -36.88 -4.33 9.42
N ASN A 369 -37.44 -4.07 10.59
CA ASN A 369 -38.86 -3.73 10.78
C ASN A 369 -39.06 -2.38 11.48
N ASN A 370 -37.97 -1.68 11.79
CA ASN A 370 -37.99 -0.36 12.41
C ASN A 370 -36.74 0.43 12.02
N LEU A 371 -36.85 1.75 12.14
CA LEU A 371 -35.79 2.68 11.79
C LEU A 371 -34.47 2.45 12.57
N PRO A 372 -34.46 2.28 13.92
CA PRO A 372 -33.21 2.08 14.64
C PRO A 372 -32.40 0.87 14.17
N THR A 373 -33.08 -0.24 13.87
CA THR A 373 -32.43 -1.44 13.33
C THR A 373 -31.84 -1.17 11.95
N PHE A 374 -32.57 -0.44 11.09
CA PHE A 374 -32.07 -0.05 9.76
C PHE A 374 -30.86 0.88 9.86
N CYS A 375 -30.85 1.84 10.79
CA CYS A 375 -29.71 2.71 11.05
C CYS A 375 -28.47 1.94 11.50
N ALA A 376 -28.63 1.02 12.47
CA ALA A 376 -27.53 0.18 12.94
C ALA A 376 -26.99 -0.71 11.81
N ALA A 377 -27.89 -1.26 11.00
CA ALA A 377 -27.54 -2.06 9.84
C ALA A 377 -26.75 -1.27 8.78
N GLN A 378 -27.14 -0.02 8.52
CA GLN A 378 -26.41 0.88 7.63
C GLN A 378 -24.98 1.13 8.11
N VAL A 379 -24.75 1.27 9.43
CA VAL A 379 -23.39 1.44 9.97
C VAL A 379 -22.54 0.21 9.69
N PHE A 380 -23.03 -1.00 10.01
CA PHE A 380 -22.30 -2.24 9.71
C PHE A 380 -22.00 -2.40 8.22
N GLN A 381 -23.00 -2.10 7.39
CA GLN A 381 -22.89 -2.19 5.94
C GLN A 381 -21.87 -1.17 5.39
N SER A 382 -21.92 0.08 5.86
CA SER A 382 -21.04 1.16 5.43
C SER A 382 -19.61 0.91 5.87
N VAL A 383 -19.39 0.51 7.12
CA VAL A 383 -18.06 0.17 7.66
C VAL A 383 -17.46 -1.00 6.90
N GLY A 384 -18.23 -2.08 6.72
CA GLY A 384 -17.76 -3.26 6.00
C GLY A 384 -17.42 -2.95 4.55
N LEU A 385 -18.32 -2.34 3.79
CA LEU A 385 -18.07 -2.04 2.37
C LEU A 385 -17.03 -0.95 2.17
N GLY A 386 -16.99 0.04 3.06
CA GLY A 386 -15.95 1.07 3.09
C GLY A 386 -14.57 0.46 3.31
N GLY A 387 -14.43 -0.42 4.30
CA GLY A 387 -13.20 -1.14 4.59
C GLY A 387 -12.77 -2.11 3.48
N MET A 388 -13.72 -2.79 2.82
CA MET A 388 -13.44 -3.63 1.65
C MET A 388 -12.93 -2.80 0.46
N THR A 389 -13.61 -1.70 0.13
CA THR A 389 -13.20 -0.77 -0.94
C THR A 389 -11.81 -0.18 -0.67
N TYR A 390 -11.55 0.22 0.58
CA TYR A 390 -10.24 0.69 1.00
C TYR A 390 -9.16 -0.39 0.83
N SER A 391 -9.43 -1.63 1.28
CA SER A 391 -8.51 -2.76 1.13
C SER A 391 -8.17 -3.05 -0.33
N ILE A 392 -9.17 -2.99 -1.22
CA ILE A 392 -8.98 -3.18 -2.66
C ILE A 392 -8.18 -2.04 -3.28
N ASN A 393 -8.38 -0.79 -2.84
CA ASN A 393 -7.57 0.33 -3.32
C ASN A 393 -6.10 0.20 -2.90
N VAL A 394 -5.83 -0.26 -1.67
CA VAL A 394 -4.47 -0.57 -1.21
C VAL A 394 -3.89 -1.73 -2.03
N LEU A 395 -4.63 -2.84 -2.19
CA LEU A 395 -4.22 -3.98 -3.01
C LEU A 395 -3.94 -3.61 -4.47
N SER A 396 -4.78 -2.74 -5.05
CA SER A 396 -4.58 -2.23 -6.41
C SER A 396 -3.31 -1.37 -6.50
N ALA A 397 -3.01 -0.57 -5.48
CA ALA A 397 -1.76 0.18 -5.41
C ALA A 397 -0.53 -0.75 -5.25
N ASP A 398 -0.66 -1.85 -4.50
CA ASP A 398 0.39 -2.86 -4.29
C ASP A 398 0.76 -3.60 -5.59
N VAL A 399 -0.17 -3.75 -6.55
CA VAL A 399 0.04 -4.53 -7.80
C VAL A 399 0.26 -3.68 -9.06
N THR A 400 0.26 -2.35 -8.95
CA THR A 400 0.36 -1.42 -10.10
C THR A 400 1.55 -0.48 -9.98
N ASN A 401 2.22 -0.17 -11.09
CA ASN A 401 3.28 0.85 -11.08
C ASN A 401 2.70 2.25 -10.97
N LEU A 402 3.35 3.14 -10.23
CA LEU A 402 2.94 4.55 -10.09
C LEU A 402 2.73 5.26 -11.44
N ARG A 403 3.54 4.93 -12.47
CA ARG A 403 3.43 5.52 -13.81
C ARG A 403 2.14 5.16 -14.54
N ASN A 404 1.64 3.94 -14.37
CA ASN A 404 0.44 3.44 -15.04
C ASN A 404 -0.76 3.28 -14.10
N ARG A 405 -0.61 3.70 -12.84
CA ARG A 405 -1.62 3.61 -11.79
C ARG A 405 -2.94 4.27 -12.18
N GLY A 406 -2.90 5.39 -12.90
CA GLY A 406 -4.12 6.03 -13.39
C GLY A 406 -4.91 5.18 -14.40
N LEU A 407 -4.22 4.40 -15.26
CA LEU A 407 -4.88 3.50 -16.20
C LEU A 407 -5.42 2.25 -15.50
N ALA A 408 -4.68 1.71 -14.52
CA ALA A 408 -5.17 0.59 -13.73
C ALA A 408 -6.39 0.99 -12.89
N PHE A 409 -6.38 2.20 -12.31
CA PHE A 409 -7.54 2.76 -11.61
C PHE A 409 -8.75 2.93 -12.53
N ALA A 410 -8.54 3.43 -13.76
CA ALA A 410 -9.59 3.54 -14.77
C ALA A 410 -10.17 2.16 -15.13
N PHE A 411 -9.32 1.14 -15.30
CA PHE A 411 -9.76 -0.23 -15.55
C PHE A 411 -10.61 -0.78 -14.41
N VAL A 412 -10.12 -0.71 -13.17
CA VAL A 412 -10.85 -1.19 -11.97
C VAL A 412 -12.18 -0.44 -11.79
N SER A 413 -12.26 0.83 -12.19
CA SER A 413 -13.45 1.67 -12.07
C SER A 413 -14.41 1.58 -13.28
N SER A 414 -14.01 0.96 -14.38
CA SER A 414 -14.86 0.83 -15.58
C SER A 414 -16.20 0.08 -15.38
N PRO A 415 -16.35 -0.91 -14.45
CA PRO A 415 -17.64 -1.57 -14.24
C PRO A 415 -18.78 -0.62 -13.88
N TRP A 416 -18.46 0.51 -13.24
CA TRP A 416 -19.45 1.50 -12.81
C TRP A 416 -20.27 2.07 -13.99
N MET A 417 -19.70 2.07 -15.20
CA MET A 417 -20.44 2.46 -16.41
C MET A 417 -21.58 1.50 -16.74
N ILE A 418 -21.36 0.19 -16.57
CA ILE A 418 -22.37 -0.85 -16.84
C ILE A 418 -23.49 -0.74 -15.81
N THR A 419 -23.11 -0.57 -14.55
CA THR A 419 -24.05 -0.55 -13.42
C THR A 419 -24.91 0.71 -13.39
N ALA A 420 -24.42 1.84 -13.93
CA ALA A 420 -25.18 3.08 -14.03
C ALA A 420 -26.53 2.89 -14.74
N PHE A 421 -26.53 2.13 -15.85
CA PHE A 421 -27.72 1.84 -16.64
C PHE A 421 -28.46 0.60 -16.12
N ALA A 422 -27.76 -0.50 -15.89
CA ALA A 422 -28.43 -1.75 -15.51
C ALA A 422 -28.97 -1.72 -14.07
N GLY A 423 -28.28 -1.03 -13.15
CA GLY A 423 -28.63 -0.97 -11.73
C GLY A 423 -29.92 -0.19 -11.46
N SER A 424 -30.08 0.99 -12.06
CA SER A 424 -31.27 1.83 -11.87
C SER A 424 -32.54 1.14 -12.36
N LYS A 425 -32.46 0.43 -13.50
CA LYS A 425 -33.59 -0.37 -14.00
C LYS A 425 -33.89 -1.57 -13.10
N ALA A 426 -32.86 -2.30 -12.67
CA ALA A 426 -33.04 -3.41 -11.73
C ALA A 426 -33.69 -2.94 -10.41
N ALA A 427 -33.33 -1.76 -9.91
CA ALA A 427 -33.91 -1.19 -8.70
C ALA A 427 -35.42 -0.95 -8.82
N GLU A 428 -35.87 -0.45 -9.98
CA GLU A 428 -37.28 -0.25 -10.28
C GLU A 428 -38.04 -1.58 -10.31
N GLU A 429 -37.49 -2.61 -10.96
CA GLU A 429 -38.09 -3.96 -10.99
C GLU A 429 -38.19 -4.57 -9.59
N PHE A 430 -37.16 -4.41 -8.75
CA PHE A 430 -37.22 -4.82 -7.34
C PHE A 430 -38.32 -4.11 -6.57
N LEU A 431 -38.52 -2.82 -6.81
CA LEU A 431 -39.53 -2.02 -6.13
C LEU A 431 -40.95 -2.39 -6.57
N LEU A 432 -41.18 -2.57 -7.88
CA LEU A 432 -42.51 -2.79 -8.45
C LEU A 432 -43.00 -4.23 -8.33
N HIS A 433 -42.10 -5.23 -8.46
CA HIS A 433 -42.50 -6.63 -8.61
C HIS A 433 -42.05 -7.56 -7.48
N VAL A 434 -41.16 -7.11 -6.57
CA VAL A 434 -40.63 -7.96 -5.50
C VAL A 434 -40.89 -7.33 -4.13
N ASN A 435 -40.03 -6.41 -3.72
CA ASN A 435 -40.07 -5.52 -2.57
C ASN A 435 -38.66 -4.95 -2.36
N TRP A 436 -38.58 -3.78 -1.72
CA TRP A 436 -37.28 -3.15 -1.45
C TRP A 436 -36.37 -4.00 -0.55
N ARG A 437 -36.91 -4.80 0.38
CA ARG A 437 -36.12 -5.63 1.32
C ARG A 437 -35.26 -6.66 0.59
N TRP A 438 -35.79 -7.32 -0.44
CA TRP A 438 -35.04 -8.26 -1.28
C TRP A 438 -33.96 -7.56 -2.12
N GLY A 439 -34.14 -6.27 -2.44
CA GLY A 439 -33.09 -5.44 -3.01
C GLY A 439 -31.82 -5.43 -2.12
N PHE A 440 -31.97 -5.37 -0.80
CA PHE A 440 -30.84 -5.48 0.14
C PHE A 440 -30.39 -6.93 0.36
N GLY A 441 -31.35 -7.85 0.51
CA GLY A 441 -31.10 -9.27 0.84
C GLY A 441 -30.35 -10.04 -0.24
N SER A 442 -30.61 -9.75 -1.53
CA SER A 442 -29.89 -10.39 -2.64
C SER A 442 -28.39 -10.13 -2.59
N PHE A 443 -27.97 -8.92 -2.23
CA PHE A 443 -26.55 -8.58 -2.12
C PHE A 443 -25.88 -9.15 -0.87
N ALA A 444 -26.63 -9.54 0.16
CA ALA A 444 -26.07 -10.31 1.28
C ALA A 444 -25.55 -11.69 0.84
N ILE A 445 -26.04 -12.21 -0.30
CA ILE A 445 -25.58 -13.47 -0.91
C ILE A 445 -24.51 -13.20 -1.97
N ILE A 446 -24.77 -12.24 -2.87
CA ILE A 446 -23.89 -11.94 -4.00
C ILE A 446 -22.52 -11.44 -3.52
N ILE A 447 -22.47 -10.49 -2.57
CA ILE A 447 -21.21 -9.87 -2.14
C ILE A 447 -20.22 -10.90 -1.55
N PRO A 448 -20.62 -11.80 -0.63
CA PRO A 448 -19.75 -12.91 -0.22
C PRO A 448 -19.31 -13.78 -1.39
N ALA A 449 -20.23 -14.17 -2.28
CA ALA A 449 -19.93 -15.08 -3.38
C ALA A 449 -18.83 -14.53 -4.33
N VAL A 450 -18.88 -13.25 -4.69
CA VAL A 450 -17.81 -12.63 -5.51
C VAL A 450 -16.55 -12.25 -4.72
N SER A 451 -16.64 -12.10 -3.41
CA SER A 451 -15.49 -11.72 -2.56
C SER A 451 -14.64 -12.91 -2.12
N ILE A 452 -15.23 -14.11 -1.98
CA ILE A 452 -14.52 -15.34 -1.60
C ILE A 452 -13.38 -15.69 -2.58
N PRO A 453 -13.55 -15.60 -3.92
CA PRO A 453 -12.45 -15.82 -4.86
C PRO A 453 -11.29 -14.84 -4.68
N VAL A 454 -11.57 -13.54 -4.47
CA VAL A 454 -10.54 -12.51 -4.20
C VAL A 454 -9.76 -12.88 -2.94
N TYR A 455 -10.46 -13.25 -1.88
CA TYR A 455 -9.84 -13.72 -0.63
C TYR A 455 -9.00 -14.98 -0.86
N THR A 456 -9.53 -15.95 -1.61
CA THR A 456 -8.89 -17.23 -1.88
C THR A 456 -7.59 -17.04 -2.67
N VAL A 457 -7.55 -16.17 -3.68
CA VAL A 457 -6.29 -15.85 -4.39
C VAL A 457 -5.25 -15.23 -3.46
N LEU A 458 -5.67 -14.35 -2.54
CA LEU A 458 -4.76 -13.79 -1.53
C LEU A 458 -4.31 -14.83 -0.49
N LYS A 459 -5.08 -15.90 -0.27
CA LYS A 459 -4.87 -16.92 0.78
C LYS A 459 -4.32 -18.27 0.33
N VAL A 460 -4.50 -18.68 -0.92
CA VAL A 460 -4.04 -19.99 -1.44
C VAL A 460 -2.52 -20.13 -1.38
N ASN A 461 -1.79 -19.03 -1.09
CA ASN A 461 -0.38 -19.06 -0.73
C ASN A 461 -0.08 -19.25 0.78
N LEU A 462 -1.06 -19.19 1.72
CA LEU A 462 -0.85 -19.39 3.17
C LEU A 462 -2.16 -19.76 3.93
N LEU A 463 -2.49 -21.06 4.01
CA LEU A 463 -3.80 -21.58 4.48
C LEU A 463 -3.91 -22.13 5.94
N PRO A 464 -3.49 -21.43 7.02
CA PRO A 464 -4.00 -21.79 8.37
C PRO A 464 -4.96 -20.78 9.04
N GLY A 465 -5.17 -19.59 8.47
CA GLY A 465 -5.82 -18.47 9.21
C GLY A 465 -7.36 -18.44 9.23
N VAL A 466 -8.03 -19.13 8.31
CA VAL A 466 -9.50 -19.06 8.11
C VAL A 466 -10.28 -19.67 9.27
N ILE A 467 -9.74 -20.75 9.85
CA ILE A 467 -10.40 -21.54 10.89
C ILE A 467 -10.41 -20.78 12.24
N LEU A 468 -9.39 -19.95 12.50
CA LEU A 468 -9.31 -19.16 13.73
C LEU A 468 -10.27 -17.96 13.73
N PHE A 469 -10.48 -17.32 12.58
CA PHE A 469 -11.33 -16.13 12.46
C PHE A 469 -12.83 -16.46 12.42
N ALA A 470 -13.22 -17.55 11.72
CA ALA A 470 -14.60 -18.03 11.71
C ALA A 470 -15.08 -18.43 13.12
N ALA A 471 -14.23 -19.09 13.91
CA ALA A 471 -14.53 -19.45 15.29
C ALA A 471 -14.73 -18.21 16.19
N GLY A 472 -13.94 -17.14 15.99
CA GLY A 472 -14.06 -15.89 16.76
C GLY A 472 -15.31 -15.07 16.41
N LEU A 473 -15.71 -15.03 15.13
CA LEU A 473 -16.89 -14.31 14.68
C LEU A 473 -18.20 -15.01 15.09
N THR A 474 -18.19 -16.35 15.16
CA THR A 474 -19.33 -17.14 15.67
C THR A 474 -19.58 -16.90 17.15
N VAL A 475 -18.52 -16.72 17.96
CA VAL A 475 -18.65 -16.43 19.41
C VAL A 475 -19.06 -14.97 19.66
N PHE A 476 -18.64 -14.03 18.81
CA PHE A 476 -18.99 -12.60 18.92
C PHE A 476 -20.43 -12.28 18.47
N LEU A 477 -21.00 -13.03 17.54
CA LEU A 477 -22.35 -12.79 17.00
C LEU A 477 -23.47 -13.52 17.77
N LEU A 478 -23.11 -14.52 18.59
CA LEU A 478 -24.04 -15.27 19.44
C LEU A 478 -24.91 -14.42 20.42
N PRO A 479 -24.50 -13.22 20.88
CA PRO A 479 -25.35 -12.38 21.72
C PRO A 479 -26.48 -11.67 20.96
N PHE A 480 -26.33 -11.40 19.65
CA PHE A 480 -27.35 -10.73 18.84
C PHE A 480 -28.58 -11.60 18.58
N THR A 481 -28.44 -12.92 18.69
CA THR A 481 -29.55 -13.88 18.64
C THR A 481 -30.27 -14.02 19.99
N LEU A 482 -29.63 -13.69 21.11
CA LEU A 482 -30.19 -13.76 22.48
C LEU A 482 -30.88 -12.46 22.95
N ALA A 483 -30.76 -11.35 22.22
CA ALA A 483 -31.43 -10.09 22.54
C ALA A 483 -32.97 -10.22 22.59
N ARG A 484 -33.53 -11.24 21.92
CA ARG A 484 -34.97 -11.54 21.91
C ARG A 484 -35.44 -12.33 23.14
N SER A 485 -34.52 -12.97 23.87
CA SER A 485 -34.78 -13.71 25.11
C SER A 485 -34.36 -12.94 26.37
N ALA A 486 -33.92 -11.69 26.21
CA ALA A 486 -33.56 -10.80 27.32
C ALA A 486 -34.82 -10.22 27.99
N PRO A 487 -34.88 -10.11 29.33
CA PRO A 487 -36.11 -9.74 30.07
C PRO A 487 -36.74 -8.43 29.60
N ASN A 488 -35.93 -7.43 29.20
CA ASN A 488 -36.37 -6.12 28.74
C ASN A 488 -35.97 -5.82 27.27
N GLY A 489 -35.60 -6.84 26.49
CA GLY A 489 -35.13 -6.66 25.11
C GLY A 489 -33.96 -5.67 25.02
N TRP A 490 -34.02 -4.72 24.08
CA TRP A 490 -33.00 -3.69 23.84
C TRP A 490 -32.81 -2.68 24.98
N LYS A 491 -33.71 -2.63 25.97
CA LYS A 491 -33.57 -1.80 27.17
C LYS A 491 -32.82 -2.51 28.31
N SER A 492 -32.32 -3.73 28.07
CA SER A 492 -31.61 -4.50 29.09
C SER A 492 -30.22 -3.92 29.36
N ASP A 493 -29.92 -3.72 30.64
CA ASP A 493 -28.78 -2.97 31.14
C ASP A 493 -27.43 -3.46 30.60
N TYR A 494 -27.28 -4.78 30.36
CA TYR A 494 -26.05 -5.36 29.82
C TYR A 494 -25.87 -5.16 28.30
N ILE A 495 -26.95 -4.92 27.53
CA ILE A 495 -26.87 -4.57 26.10
C ILE A 495 -26.38 -3.12 25.94
N ILE A 496 -26.88 -2.23 26.80
CA ILE A 496 -26.41 -0.84 26.89
C ILE A 496 -24.95 -0.82 27.36
N ALA A 497 -24.59 -1.64 28.35
CA ALA A 497 -23.21 -1.78 28.81
C ALA A 497 -22.26 -2.26 27.69
N MET A 498 -22.66 -3.20 26.83
CA MET A 498 -21.82 -3.68 25.72
C MET A 498 -21.58 -2.62 24.63
N ILE A 499 -22.57 -1.77 24.34
CA ILE A 499 -22.44 -0.63 23.40
C ILE A 499 -21.51 0.45 23.98
N VAL A 500 -21.67 0.75 25.28
CA VAL A 500 -20.83 1.74 25.99
C VAL A 500 -19.39 1.22 26.15
N VAL A 501 -19.20 -0.06 26.49
CA VAL A 501 -17.87 -0.69 26.58
C VAL A 501 -17.18 -0.74 25.22
N GLY A 502 -17.90 -0.98 24.12
CA GLY A 502 -17.35 -0.88 22.75
C GLY A 502 -16.89 0.54 22.39
N PHE A 503 -17.65 1.56 22.79
CA PHE A 503 -17.28 2.97 22.62
C PHE A 503 -16.08 3.37 23.48
N VAL A 504 -16.00 2.86 24.72
CA VAL A 504 -14.87 3.08 25.64
C VAL A 504 -13.60 2.35 25.19
N LEU A 505 -13.70 1.15 24.63
CA LEU A 505 -12.55 0.41 24.05
C LEU A 505 -11.95 1.14 22.84
N LEU A 506 -12.77 1.82 22.03
CA LEU A 506 -12.28 2.64 20.91
C LEU A 506 -11.54 3.90 21.41
N LEU A 507 -11.99 4.52 22.50
CA LEU A 507 -11.29 5.63 23.15
C LEU A 507 -9.99 5.18 23.84
N LEU A 508 -9.98 4.01 24.47
CA LEU A 508 -8.79 3.41 25.09
C LEU A 508 -7.76 2.97 24.04
N PHE A 509 -8.18 2.48 22.86
CA PHE A 509 -7.29 2.19 21.74
C PHE A 509 -6.64 3.46 21.17
N ALA A 510 -7.41 4.55 21.06
CA ALA A 510 -6.88 5.86 20.67
C ALA A 510 -5.87 6.40 21.71
N ALA A 511 -6.14 6.22 23.01
CA ALA A 511 -5.21 6.60 24.07
C ALA A 511 -3.94 5.71 24.10
N TYR A 512 -4.06 4.40 23.86
CA TYR A 512 -2.93 3.47 23.77
C TYR A 512 -1.97 3.82 22.63
N GLN A 513 -2.50 4.24 21.47
CA GLN A 513 -1.69 4.71 20.33
C GLN A 513 -0.92 6.00 20.62
N VAL A 514 -1.50 6.91 21.41
CA VAL A 514 -0.90 8.22 21.69
C VAL A 514 0.15 8.15 22.81
N TYR A 515 -0.02 7.25 23.79
CA TYR A 515 0.81 7.27 25.01
C TYR A 515 1.67 6.02 25.25
N LEU A 516 1.45 4.88 24.57
CA LEU A 516 2.14 3.61 24.89
C LEU A 516 2.84 2.90 23.70
N ALA A 517 2.60 3.28 22.44
CA ALA A 517 3.16 2.56 21.29
C ALA A 517 4.66 2.91 21.02
N PRO A 518 5.61 1.94 21.03
CA PRO A 518 7.05 2.20 20.86
C PRO A 518 7.51 2.61 19.45
N VAL A 519 6.65 2.45 18.42
CA VAL A 519 6.95 2.83 17.03
C VAL A 519 5.72 3.54 16.44
N PRO A 520 5.80 4.84 16.11
CA PRO A 520 4.64 5.62 15.66
C PRO A 520 4.09 5.12 14.31
N PHE A 521 2.75 5.16 14.18
CA PHE A 521 1.97 4.66 13.04
C PHE A 521 2.27 5.36 11.69
N LEU A 522 2.70 6.62 11.74
CA LEU A 522 3.20 7.41 10.61
C LEU A 522 4.35 8.27 11.14
N LYS A 523 5.46 8.35 10.40
CA LYS A 523 6.48 9.37 10.68
C LYS A 523 5.81 10.75 10.50
N HIS A 524 6.01 11.64 11.47
CA HIS A 524 5.39 12.97 11.52
C HIS A 524 5.57 13.76 10.22
N ASP A 525 6.69 13.53 9.53
CA ASP A 525 7.09 14.22 8.29
C ASP A 525 6.11 14.02 7.12
N TYR A 526 5.40 12.87 7.03
CA TYR A 526 4.45 12.62 5.93
C TYR A 526 3.07 13.27 6.17
N LEU A 527 2.66 13.40 7.43
CA LEU A 527 1.38 14.05 7.81
C LEU A 527 1.41 15.55 7.56
N ILE A 528 2.60 16.16 7.65
CA ILE A 528 2.82 17.60 7.39
C ILE A 528 3.19 17.85 5.92
N ASN A 529 3.31 16.80 5.11
CA ASN A 529 3.60 16.97 3.70
C ASN A 529 2.49 17.78 3.03
N ARG A 530 2.85 18.95 2.52
CA ARG A 530 1.95 19.92 1.89
C ARG A 530 1.11 19.30 0.76
N THR A 531 1.64 18.31 0.05
CA THR A 531 0.91 17.58 -1.01
C THR A 531 -0.17 16.66 -0.43
N VAL A 532 0.14 15.93 0.64
CA VAL A 532 -0.83 15.06 1.34
C VAL A 532 -1.94 15.91 1.97
N LEU A 533 -1.57 16.98 2.67
CA LEU A 533 -2.52 17.93 3.26
C LEU A 533 -3.40 18.60 2.20
N GLY A 534 -2.81 19.03 1.08
CA GLY A 534 -3.56 19.61 -0.03
C GLY A 534 -4.54 18.62 -0.67
N ALA A 535 -4.14 17.36 -0.84
CA ALA A 535 -5.04 16.31 -1.36
C ALA A 535 -6.18 16.01 -0.39
N CYS A 536 -5.90 15.89 0.91
CA CYS A 536 -6.92 15.65 1.92
C CYS A 536 -7.90 16.82 2.05
N LEU A 537 -7.41 18.06 2.00
CA LEU A 537 -8.26 19.26 2.04
C LEU A 537 -9.16 19.34 0.79
N LEU A 538 -8.62 19.01 -0.39
CA LEU A 538 -9.40 18.99 -1.62
C LEU A 538 -10.51 17.93 -1.53
N ASP A 539 -10.20 16.75 -1.02
CA ASP A 539 -11.17 15.65 -0.88
C ASP A 539 -12.26 16.00 0.13
N PHE A 540 -11.89 16.58 1.27
CA PHE A 540 -12.83 17.06 2.28
C PHE A 540 -13.80 18.09 1.71
N VAL A 541 -13.28 19.12 1.03
CA VAL A 541 -14.11 20.20 0.46
C VAL A 541 -15.01 19.69 -0.66
N TYR A 542 -14.48 18.84 -1.54
CA TYR A 542 -15.24 18.22 -2.62
C TYR A 542 -16.38 17.36 -2.09
N GLN A 543 -16.10 16.44 -1.15
CA GLN A 543 -17.10 15.57 -0.57
C GLN A 543 -18.14 16.38 0.22
N MET A 544 -17.71 17.36 1.01
CA MET A 544 -18.62 18.26 1.70
C MET A 544 -19.55 19.00 0.73
N SER A 545 -19.02 19.54 -0.37
CA SER A 545 -19.81 20.24 -1.39
C SER A 545 -20.82 19.32 -2.08
N TYR A 546 -20.41 18.11 -2.46
CA TYR A 546 -21.28 17.15 -3.15
C TYR A 546 -22.45 16.69 -2.26
N TYR A 547 -22.16 16.29 -1.02
CA TYR A 547 -23.18 15.82 -0.08
C TYR A 547 -24.08 16.93 0.49
N CYS A 548 -23.76 18.22 0.28
CA CYS A 548 -24.68 19.30 0.63
C CYS A 548 -26.01 19.23 -0.15
N TRP A 549 -25.99 18.74 -1.39
CA TRP A 549 -27.17 18.78 -2.28
C TRP A 549 -27.60 17.40 -2.81
N ASN A 550 -26.72 16.40 -2.81
CA ASN A 550 -27.01 15.12 -3.46
C ASN A 550 -28.03 14.24 -2.70
N SER A 551 -28.10 14.33 -1.37
CA SER A 551 -28.87 13.39 -0.52
C SER A 551 -30.37 13.34 -0.82
N TYR A 552 -30.95 14.46 -1.26
CA TYR A 552 -32.38 14.55 -1.66
C TYR A 552 -32.56 14.75 -3.18
N PHE A 553 -31.50 14.53 -3.98
CA PHE A 553 -31.53 14.80 -5.41
C PHE A 553 -32.45 13.84 -6.19
N THR A 554 -32.40 12.55 -5.89
CA THR A 554 -33.30 11.56 -6.53
C THR A 554 -34.77 11.82 -6.18
N SER A 555 -35.06 12.26 -4.95
CA SER A 555 -36.41 12.71 -4.55
C SER A 555 -36.85 13.94 -5.36
N PHE A 556 -35.95 14.92 -5.55
CA PHE A 556 -36.21 16.09 -6.38
C PHE A 556 -36.56 15.70 -7.84
N LEU A 557 -35.78 14.81 -8.46
CA LEU A 557 -36.00 14.37 -9.83
C LEU A 557 -37.35 13.68 -10.03
N GLN A 558 -37.76 12.85 -9.07
CA GLN A 558 -39.05 12.16 -9.13
C GLN A 558 -40.23 13.11 -8.89
N VAL A 559 -40.13 13.99 -7.89
CA VAL A 559 -41.24 14.87 -7.51
C VAL A 559 -41.38 16.07 -8.46
N VAL A 560 -40.27 16.71 -8.81
CA VAL A 560 -40.22 17.95 -9.59
C VAL A 560 -40.18 17.70 -11.09
N ASN A 561 -39.33 16.78 -11.55
CA ASN A 561 -39.20 16.49 -12.98
C ASN A 561 -40.12 15.35 -13.45
N ASN A 562 -40.89 14.75 -12.53
CA ASN A 562 -41.82 13.66 -12.81
C ASN A 562 -41.14 12.47 -13.51
N LEU A 563 -39.90 12.19 -13.12
CA LEU A 563 -39.15 11.05 -13.61
C LEU A 563 -39.57 9.78 -12.86
N SER A 564 -39.56 8.65 -13.55
CA SER A 564 -39.63 7.33 -12.93
C SER A 564 -38.41 7.07 -12.03
N VAL A 565 -38.48 6.01 -11.22
CA VAL A 565 -37.36 5.60 -10.35
C VAL A 565 -36.13 5.27 -11.18
N ALA A 566 -36.32 4.57 -12.30
CA ALA A 566 -35.23 4.24 -13.21
C ALA A 566 -34.61 5.50 -13.85
N GLU A 567 -35.44 6.42 -14.37
CA GLU A 567 -34.96 7.65 -15.02
C GLU A 567 -34.23 8.57 -14.04
N ALA A 568 -34.75 8.76 -12.82
CA ALA A 568 -34.06 9.50 -11.77
C ALA A 568 -32.72 8.85 -11.39
N GLY A 569 -32.70 7.50 -11.35
CA GLY A 569 -31.48 6.73 -11.16
C GLY A 569 -30.46 6.92 -12.28
N TYR A 570 -30.88 6.99 -13.55
CA TYR A 570 -29.99 7.25 -14.69
C TYR A 570 -29.33 8.63 -14.58
N VAL A 571 -30.12 9.67 -14.27
CA VAL A 571 -29.59 11.02 -14.08
C VAL A 571 -28.58 11.05 -12.92
N ASN A 572 -28.91 10.44 -11.77
CA ASN A 572 -28.01 10.34 -10.63
C ASN A 572 -26.74 9.52 -10.92
N SER A 573 -26.82 8.58 -11.87
CA SER A 573 -25.69 7.74 -12.28
C SER A 573 -24.83 8.35 -13.38
N THR A 574 -25.11 9.59 -13.82
CA THR A 574 -24.31 10.32 -14.83
C THR A 574 -22.82 10.33 -14.48
N PHE A 575 -22.50 10.52 -13.20
CA PHE A 575 -21.13 10.50 -12.70
C PHE A 575 -20.39 9.21 -13.03
N GLN A 576 -21.04 8.06 -12.85
CA GLN A 576 -20.43 6.75 -13.09
C GLN A 576 -20.10 6.54 -14.57
N VAL A 577 -20.99 7.01 -15.46
CA VAL A 577 -20.79 6.90 -16.92
C VAL A 577 -19.65 7.80 -17.39
N VAL A 578 -19.69 9.08 -16.98
CA VAL A 578 -18.70 10.07 -17.41
C VAL A 578 -17.33 9.76 -16.82
N SER A 579 -17.26 9.38 -15.53
CA SER A 579 -16.00 9.04 -14.87
C SER A 579 -15.31 7.85 -15.52
N GLY A 580 -16.03 6.80 -15.88
CA GLY A 580 -15.44 5.62 -16.49
C GLY A 580 -14.67 5.93 -17.77
N VAL A 581 -15.22 6.76 -18.67
CA VAL A 581 -14.53 7.19 -19.90
C VAL A 581 -13.42 8.19 -19.58
N LEU A 582 -13.72 9.18 -18.74
CA LEU A 582 -12.81 10.29 -18.48
C LEU A 582 -11.56 9.85 -17.72
N LEU A 583 -11.66 8.88 -16.81
CA LEU A 583 -10.51 8.38 -16.06
C LEU A 583 -9.43 7.77 -16.98
N PHE A 584 -9.81 7.14 -18.10
CA PHE A 584 -8.84 6.69 -19.09
C PHE A 584 -8.14 7.87 -19.77
N ILE A 585 -8.89 8.91 -20.14
CA ILE A 585 -8.35 10.12 -20.78
C ILE A 585 -7.39 10.83 -19.81
N VAL A 586 -7.82 11.05 -18.57
CA VAL A 586 -7.03 11.71 -17.54
C VAL A 586 -5.79 10.88 -17.18
N GLY A 587 -5.95 9.57 -16.99
CA GLY A 587 -4.83 8.65 -16.77
C GLY A 587 -3.81 8.65 -17.91
N TYR A 588 -4.28 8.68 -19.16
CA TYR A 588 -3.42 8.81 -20.34
C TYR A 588 -2.70 10.16 -20.40
N LEU A 589 -3.41 11.27 -20.13
CA LEU A 589 -2.83 12.61 -20.09
C LEU A 589 -1.75 12.72 -19.01
N ILE A 590 -1.97 12.15 -17.83
CA ILE A 590 -0.98 12.10 -16.75
C ILE A 590 0.22 11.26 -17.18
N ARG A 591 0.01 10.08 -17.79
CA ARG A 591 1.10 9.23 -18.32
C ARG A 591 1.94 9.97 -19.36
N LYS A 592 1.30 10.73 -20.26
CA LYS A 592 1.98 11.48 -21.33
C LYS A 592 2.73 12.69 -20.80
N THR A 593 2.12 13.48 -19.93
CA THR A 593 2.69 14.73 -19.41
C THR A 593 3.69 14.49 -18.27
N GLY A 594 3.40 13.53 -17.38
CA GLY A 594 4.13 13.28 -16.14
C GLY A 594 3.64 14.13 -14.96
N TYR A 595 2.77 15.10 -15.20
CA TYR A 595 2.27 16.05 -14.20
C TYR A 595 0.75 16.01 -14.13
N PHE A 596 0.18 16.08 -12.93
CA PHE A 596 -1.27 16.02 -12.72
C PHE A 596 -1.87 17.33 -12.22
N ARG A 597 -1.07 18.25 -11.64
CA ARG A 597 -1.59 19.46 -10.98
C ARG A 597 -2.37 20.41 -11.92
N TRP A 598 -1.97 20.50 -13.18
CA TRP A 598 -2.64 21.37 -14.16
C TRP A 598 -4.09 20.93 -14.45
N LEU A 599 -4.39 19.63 -14.34
CA LEU A 599 -5.74 19.11 -14.49
C LEU A 599 -6.67 19.62 -13.39
N LEU A 600 -6.16 19.76 -12.16
CA LEU A 600 -6.92 20.32 -11.03
C LEU A 600 -7.28 21.79 -11.26
N TRP A 601 -6.38 22.57 -11.86
CA TRP A 601 -6.64 23.98 -12.20
C TRP A 601 -7.72 24.16 -13.27
N ILE A 602 -8.01 23.14 -14.06
CA ILE A 602 -9.12 23.14 -15.04
C ILE A 602 -10.38 22.55 -14.39
N GLY A 603 -10.24 21.44 -13.66
CA GLY A 603 -11.35 20.72 -13.06
C GLY A 603 -12.10 21.52 -11.99
N VAL A 604 -11.39 22.25 -11.11
CA VAL A 604 -12.00 23.00 -10.00
C VAL A 604 -12.91 24.13 -10.51
N PRO A 605 -12.44 25.04 -11.39
CA PRO A 605 -13.32 26.06 -11.98
C PRO A 605 -14.51 25.47 -12.73
N LEU A 606 -14.30 24.40 -13.51
CA LEU A 606 -15.38 23.75 -14.25
C LEU A 606 -16.45 23.20 -13.32
N TYR A 607 -16.05 22.57 -12.21
CA TYR A 607 -16.97 22.05 -11.20
C TYR A 607 -17.78 23.17 -10.54
N ILE A 608 -17.12 24.23 -10.08
CA ILE A 608 -17.79 25.39 -9.45
C ILE A 608 -18.77 26.04 -10.43
N PHE A 609 -18.34 26.23 -11.68
CA PHE A 609 -19.18 26.79 -12.73
C PHE A 609 -20.42 25.91 -12.99
N ALA A 610 -20.22 24.60 -13.14
CA ALA A 610 -21.32 23.67 -13.40
C ALA A 610 -22.32 23.58 -12.24
N GLN A 611 -21.82 23.55 -11.00
CA GLN A 611 -22.67 23.56 -9.81
C GLN A 611 -23.41 24.89 -9.65
N GLY A 612 -22.76 26.02 -9.94
CA GLY A 612 -23.40 27.34 -9.94
C GLY A 612 -24.47 27.47 -11.03
N LEU A 613 -24.23 26.88 -12.21
CA LEU A 613 -25.20 26.82 -13.29
C LEU A 613 -26.40 25.93 -12.93
N MET A 614 -26.14 24.85 -12.18
CA MET A 614 -27.19 23.96 -11.67
C MET A 614 -28.18 24.67 -10.74
N ILE A 615 -27.75 25.71 -10.01
CA ILE A 615 -28.65 26.54 -9.19
C ILE A 615 -29.74 27.19 -10.06
N HIS A 616 -29.37 27.66 -11.25
CA HIS A 616 -30.31 28.28 -12.17
C HIS A 616 -31.24 27.26 -12.83
N PHE A 617 -30.71 26.09 -13.23
CA PHE A 617 -31.49 25.09 -13.96
C PHE A 617 -32.31 24.14 -13.07
N ARG A 618 -32.01 24.04 -11.77
CA ARG A 618 -32.77 23.23 -10.81
C ARG A 618 -34.02 23.96 -10.30
N GLN A 619 -34.82 24.50 -11.23
CA GLN A 619 -36.10 25.16 -10.94
C GLN A 619 -37.29 24.26 -11.36
N PRO A 620 -38.46 24.40 -10.71
CA PRO A 620 -39.68 23.71 -11.14
C PRO A 620 -40.01 24.05 -12.60
N ASN A 621 -40.45 23.05 -13.38
CA ASN A 621 -40.81 23.14 -14.81
C ASN A 621 -39.62 23.42 -15.79
N GLY A 622 -38.37 23.34 -15.32
CA GLY A 622 -37.19 23.43 -16.20
C GLY A 622 -36.99 22.18 -17.07
N TYR A 623 -36.38 22.36 -18.24
CA TYR A 623 -36.01 21.23 -19.10
C TYR A 623 -34.90 20.39 -18.45
N ILE A 624 -35.17 19.10 -18.24
CA ILE A 624 -34.28 18.16 -17.55
C ILE A 624 -32.89 18.05 -18.18
N GLY A 625 -32.78 18.25 -19.50
CA GLY A 625 -31.51 18.16 -20.21
C GLY A 625 -30.45 19.15 -19.70
N TYR A 626 -30.84 20.31 -19.17
CA TYR A 626 -29.90 21.25 -18.58
C TYR A 626 -29.34 20.78 -17.23
N ILE A 627 -30.14 20.05 -16.46
CA ILE A 627 -29.69 19.40 -15.21
C ILE A 627 -28.68 18.31 -15.56
N VAL A 628 -28.99 17.46 -16.56
CA VAL A 628 -28.07 16.41 -17.05
C VAL A 628 -26.77 17.01 -17.58
N MET A 629 -26.83 18.13 -18.31
CA MET A 629 -25.63 18.85 -18.77
C MET A 629 -24.75 19.31 -17.60
N CYS A 630 -25.35 19.88 -16.54
CA CYS A 630 -24.61 20.28 -15.35
C CYS A 630 -23.97 19.07 -14.66
N GLU A 631 -24.71 17.96 -14.53
CA GLU A 631 -24.18 16.70 -13.99
C GLU A 631 -22.97 16.19 -14.78
N ILE A 632 -23.01 16.26 -16.12
CA ILE A 632 -21.86 15.87 -16.95
C ILE A 632 -20.62 16.72 -16.60
N PHE A 633 -20.76 18.04 -16.51
CA PHE A 633 -19.63 18.91 -16.19
C PHE A 633 -19.12 18.75 -14.75
N ILE A 634 -20.02 18.59 -13.78
CA ILE A 634 -19.70 18.24 -12.38
C ILE A 634 -18.92 16.92 -12.35
N SER A 635 -19.35 15.94 -13.14
CA SER A 635 -18.70 14.63 -13.24
C SER A 635 -17.30 14.70 -13.83
N ILE A 636 -17.08 15.60 -14.80
CA ILE A 636 -15.75 15.82 -15.37
C ILE A 636 -14.79 16.33 -14.28
N GLY A 637 -15.19 17.35 -13.54
CA GLY A 637 -14.39 17.89 -12.43
C GLY A 637 -14.13 16.83 -11.34
N GLY A 638 -15.20 16.20 -10.84
CA GLY A 638 -15.10 15.22 -9.75
C GLY A 638 -14.20 14.03 -10.08
N SER A 639 -14.27 13.50 -11.31
CA SER A 639 -13.41 12.38 -11.74
C SER A 639 -11.93 12.76 -11.75
N VAL A 640 -11.61 14.00 -12.16
CA VAL A 640 -10.25 14.52 -12.14
C VAL A 640 -9.74 14.62 -10.69
N PHE A 641 -10.58 15.08 -9.76
CA PHE A 641 -10.20 15.19 -8.34
C PHE A 641 -9.88 13.82 -7.75
N THR A 642 -10.80 12.87 -7.87
CA THR A 642 -10.67 11.52 -7.28
C THR A 642 -9.35 10.87 -7.67
N LEU A 643 -9.00 10.90 -8.96
CA LEU A 643 -7.75 10.32 -9.44
C LEU A 643 -6.52 11.13 -8.99
N CYS A 644 -6.56 12.46 -9.11
CA CYS A 644 -5.40 13.31 -8.79
C CYS A 644 -5.06 13.32 -7.30
N MET A 645 -6.06 13.29 -6.40
CA MET A 645 -5.84 13.27 -4.95
C MET A 645 -5.20 11.96 -4.51
N GLN A 646 -5.69 10.84 -5.03
CA GLN A 646 -5.10 9.52 -4.78
C GLN A 646 -3.66 9.46 -5.29
N LEU A 647 -3.39 9.93 -6.52
CA LEU A 647 -2.03 10.00 -7.05
C LEU A 647 -1.12 10.94 -6.25
N ALA A 648 -1.63 12.08 -5.79
CA ALA A 648 -0.87 13.05 -5.00
C ALA A 648 -0.39 12.44 -3.67
N VAL A 649 -1.26 11.72 -2.98
CA VAL A 649 -0.93 11.03 -1.72
C VAL A 649 0.08 9.92 -1.98
N LEU A 650 -0.15 9.06 -2.98
CA LEU A 650 0.72 7.94 -3.30
C LEU A 650 2.11 8.36 -3.83
N ALA A 651 2.21 9.52 -4.48
CA ALA A 651 3.47 10.08 -4.93
C ALA A 651 4.23 10.80 -3.80
N ALA A 652 3.58 11.13 -2.68
CA ALA A 652 4.20 11.84 -1.58
C ALA A 652 4.75 10.92 -0.47
N VAL A 653 4.45 9.61 -0.54
CA VAL A 653 4.82 8.63 0.49
C VAL A 653 5.55 7.43 -0.10
N ASP A 654 6.40 6.82 0.72
CA ASP A 654 7.07 5.57 0.37
C ASP A 654 6.08 4.39 0.34
N HIS A 655 6.42 3.35 -0.43
CA HIS A 655 5.55 2.21 -0.69
C HIS A 655 5.02 1.54 0.59
N GLN A 656 5.88 1.40 1.60
CA GLN A 656 5.54 0.80 2.90
C GLN A 656 4.45 1.56 3.69
N HIS A 657 4.19 2.83 3.37
CA HIS A 657 3.21 3.69 4.06
C HIS A 657 1.97 3.97 3.19
N VAL A 658 1.82 3.30 2.05
CA VAL A 658 0.71 3.51 1.11
C VAL A 658 -0.65 3.29 1.79
N ALA A 659 -0.80 2.24 2.59
CA ALA A 659 -2.05 1.97 3.31
C ALA A 659 -2.41 3.12 4.25
N ALA A 660 -1.48 3.51 5.13
CA ALA A 660 -1.70 4.60 6.09
C ALA A 660 -1.99 5.94 5.41
N ALA A 661 -1.29 6.28 4.33
CA ALA A 661 -1.49 7.51 3.58
C ALA A 661 -2.88 7.57 2.91
N MET A 662 -3.29 6.46 2.29
CA MET A 662 -4.63 6.32 1.71
C MET A 662 -5.72 6.39 2.77
N ALA A 663 -5.47 5.88 3.98
CA ALA A 663 -6.44 5.94 5.06
C ALA A 663 -6.74 7.37 5.48
N ILE A 664 -5.73 8.25 5.55
CA ILE A 664 -5.94 9.67 5.87
C ILE A 664 -6.81 10.36 4.81
N LEU A 665 -6.54 10.06 3.53
CA LEU A 665 -7.36 10.58 2.43
C LEU A 665 -8.82 10.15 2.59
N PHE A 666 -9.07 8.85 2.79
CA PHE A 666 -10.41 8.30 2.98
C PHE A 666 -11.13 8.84 4.24
N VAL A 667 -10.40 9.03 5.34
CA VAL A 667 -10.91 9.70 6.55
C VAL A 667 -11.38 11.10 6.20
N SER A 668 -10.55 11.87 5.49
CA SER A 668 -10.82 13.25 5.08
C SER A 668 -12.10 13.33 4.25
N GLY A 669 -12.21 12.50 3.20
CA GLY A 669 -13.40 12.45 2.36
C GLY A 669 -14.66 12.01 3.10
N GLY A 670 -14.57 11.00 3.97
CA GLY A 670 -15.73 10.52 4.73
C GLY A 670 -16.22 11.51 5.81
N ILE A 671 -15.31 12.27 6.45
CA ILE A 671 -15.70 13.36 7.35
C ILE A 671 -16.32 14.50 6.54
N GLY A 672 -15.72 14.87 5.40
CA GLY A 672 -16.27 15.87 4.49
C GLY A 672 -17.71 15.52 4.09
N GLY A 673 -17.96 14.27 3.69
CA GLY A 673 -19.30 13.79 3.37
C GLY A 673 -20.29 13.84 4.55
N ALA A 674 -19.84 13.49 5.76
CA ALA A 674 -20.67 13.60 6.97
C ALA A 674 -21.05 15.07 7.25
N VAL A 675 -20.11 16.01 7.12
CA VAL A 675 -20.39 17.44 7.28
C VAL A 675 -21.34 17.94 6.19
N GLY A 676 -21.15 17.52 4.93
CA GLY A 676 -22.04 17.86 3.83
C GLY A 676 -23.48 17.39 4.07
N ASN A 677 -23.66 16.13 4.50
CA ASN A 677 -24.97 15.59 4.85
C ASN A 677 -25.62 16.34 6.03
N ALA A 678 -24.83 16.75 7.03
CA ALA A 678 -25.33 17.56 8.15
C ALA A 678 -25.84 18.94 7.68
N ILE A 679 -25.10 19.60 6.78
CA ILE A 679 -25.53 20.86 6.16
C ILE A 679 -26.81 20.64 5.34
N SER A 680 -26.87 19.57 4.55
CA SER A 680 -28.05 19.21 3.77
C SER A 680 -29.28 19.00 4.65
N GLY A 681 -29.17 18.16 5.68
CA GLY A 681 -30.27 17.90 6.63
C GLY A 681 -30.73 19.17 7.34
N ALA A 682 -29.79 20.00 7.82
CA ALA A 682 -30.11 21.26 8.47
C ALA A 682 -30.86 22.23 7.54
N ILE A 683 -30.42 22.38 6.29
CA ILE A 683 -31.12 23.20 5.30
C ILE A 683 -32.50 22.62 5.02
N TRP A 684 -32.62 21.31 4.82
CA TRP A 684 -33.90 20.64 4.56
C TRP A 684 -34.92 20.90 5.67
N THR A 685 -34.56 20.63 6.92
CA THR A 685 -35.45 20.81 8.08
C THR A 685 -35.88 22.27 8.26
N ASN A 686 -35.00 23.24 8.02
CA ASN A 686 -35.34 24.65 8.21
C ASN A 686 -36.10 25.28 7.03
N THR A 687 -36.00 24.70 5.83
CA THR A 687 -36.53 25.34 4.60
C THR A 687 -37.66 24.59 3.94
N PHE A 688 -37.67 23.26 3.94
CA PHE A 688 -38.64 22.49 3.15
C PHE A 688 -40.03 22.51 3.79
N GLU A 689 -40.13 22.18 5.08
CA GLU A 689 -41.42 22.17 5.81
C GLU A 689 -42.06 23.56 5.85
N SER A 690 -41.27 24.59 6.14
CA SER A 690 -41.74 25.98 6.17
C SER A 690 -42.19 26.49 4.80
N SER A 691 -41.51 26.06 3.72
CA SER A 691 -41.93 26.37 2.35
C SER A 691 -43.18 25.60 1.95
N LEU A 692 -43.30 24.35 2.40
CA LEU A 692 -44.47 23.52 2.16
C LEU A 692 -45.71 24.13 2.81
N ALA A 693 -45.63 24.57 4.07
CA ALA A 693 -46.69 25.31 4.76
C ALA A 693 -47.12 26.58 4.02
N ARG A 694 -46.17 27.26 3.35
CA ARG A 694 -46.43 28.49 2.61
C ARG A 694 -47.14 28.27 1.28
N TYR A 695 -46.83 27.17 0.60
CA TYR A 695 -47.30 26.94 -0.77
C TYR A 695 -48.48 25.99 -0.88
N LEU A 696 -48.69 25.10 0.09
CA LEU A 696 -49.82 24.16 0.05
C LEU A 696 -51.17 24.89 0.08
N PRO A 697 -52.17 24.40 -0.67
CA PRO A 697 -53.54 24.89 -0.54
C PRO A 697 -54.10 24.54 0.84
N GLU A 698 -55.06 25.32 1.33
CA GLU A 698 -55.68 25.12 2.66
C GLU A 698 -56.25 23.70 2.84
N SER A 699 -56.76 23.10 1.76
CA SER A 699 -57.26 21.73 1.72
C SER A 699 -56.22 20.66 2.06
N ALA A 700 -54.94 20.92 1.81
CA ALA A 700 -53.85 19.97 1.97
C ALA A 700 -52.95 20.25 3.20
N LEU A 701 -53.12 21.40 3.86
CA LEU A 701 -52.39 21.75 5.09
C LEU A 701 -52.50 20.70 6.21
N PRO A 702 -53.65 20.02 6.45
CA PRO A 702 -53.72 18.94 7.43
C PRO A 702 -52.78 17.77 7.14
N ASN A 703 -52.42 17.57 5.88
CA ASN A 703 -51.51 16.51 5.43
C ASN A 703 -50.04 16.97 5.40
N LEU A 704 -49.70 18.17 5.90
CA LEU A 704 -48.35 18.71 5.80
C LEU A 704 -47.29 17.77 6.39
N ALA A 705 -47.54 17.23 7.59
CA ALA A 705 -46.60 16.34 8.26
C ALA A 705 -46.39 15.02 7.48
N SER A 706 -47.45 14.45 6.89
CA SER A 706 -47.34 13.22 6.09
C SER A 706 -46.67 13.46 4.75
N ILE A 707 -46.93 14.61 4.10
CA ILE A 707 -46.24 15.04 2.88
C ILE A 707 -44.75 15.27 3.16
N TYR A 708 -44.40 15.88 4.29
CA TYR A 708 -43.01 16.10 4.69
C TYR A 708 -42.25 14.78 4.92
N ALA A 709 -42.89 13.81 5.56
CA ALA A 709 -42.24 12.59 6.03
C ALA A 709 -42.16 11.44 5.01
N SER A 710 -42.89 11.50 3.89
CA SER A 710 -43.06 10.37 2.96
C SER A 710 -42.99 10.77 1.48
N LEU A 711 -42.00 10.23 0.76
CA LEU A 711 -41.87 10.41 -0.70
C LEU A 711 -43.06 9.80 -1.49
N PRO A 712 -43.56 8.59 -1.18
CA PRO A 712 -44.77 8.06 -1.81
C PRO A 712 -46.00 8.97 -1.67
N VAL A 713 -46.20 9.62 -0.52
CA VAL A 713 -47.30 10.56 -0.31
C VAL A 713 -47.14 11.80 -1.21
N GLN A 714 -45.92 12.29 -1.40
CA GLN A 714 -45.66 13.40 -2.32
C GLN A 714 -45.99 13.01 -3.77
N LEU A 715 -45.66 11.77 -4.17
CA LEU A 715 -45.88 11.25 -5.51
C LEU A 715 -47.35 10.88 -5.79
N SER A 716 -48.17 10.60 -4.76
CA SER A 716 -49.58 10.26 -4.94
C SER A 716 -50.45 11.42 -5.44
N TYR A 717 -49.99 12.67 -5.25
CA TYR A 717 -50.68 13.83 -5.82
C TYR A 717 -50.44 13.91 -7.33
N ALA A 718 -51.54 14.02 -8.09
CA ALA A 718 -51.51 14.07 -9.54
C ALA A 718 -50.62 15.21 -10.06
N VAL A 719 -49.89 14.96 -11.15
CA VAL A 719 -49.06 15.98 -11.82
C VAL A 719 -49.96 17.14 -12.25
N ASN A 720 -49.50 18.38 -12.03
CA ASN A 720 -50.24 19.63 -12.25
C ASN A 720 -51.38 19.94 -11.25
N SER A 721 -51.60 19.10 -10.23
CA SER A 721 -52.49 19.49 -9.12
C SER A 721 -51.90 20.66 -8.32
N PRO A 722 -52.74 21.51 -7.69
CA PRO A 722 -52.26 22.59 -6.83
C PRO A 722 -51.32 22.09 -5.72
N GLU A 723 -51.62 20.93 -5.14
CA GLU A 723 -50.81 20.26 -4.12
C GLU A 723 -49.44 19.85 -4.68
N ARG A 724 -49.41 19.17 -5.83
CA ARG A 724 -48.15 18.75 -6.46
C ARG A 724 -47.30 19.96 -6.84
N THR A 725 -47.87 20.99 -7.44
CA THR A 725 -47.13 22.22 -7.78
C THR A 725 -46.59 22.95 -6.55
N ALA A 726 -47.33 22.95 -5.44
CA ALA A 726 -46.86 23.49 -4.17
C ALA A 726 -45.64 22.73 -3.62
N ILE A 727 -45.71 21.39 -3.63
CA ILE A 727 -44.59 20.52 -3.22
C ILE A 727 -43.37 20.79 -4.10
N GLN A 728 -43.55 20.90 -5.42
CA GLN A 728 -42.47 21.17 -6.36
C GLN A 728 -41.77 22.51 -6.09
N LYS A 729 -42.54 23.56 -5.77
CA LYS A 729 -41.99 24.87 -5.36
C LYS A 729 -41.19 24.79 -4.06
N ALA A 730 -41.68 24.04 -3.07
CA ALA A 730 -40.96 23.83 -1.81
C ALA A 730 -39.61 23.10 -2.03
N TYR A 731 -39.59 22.10 -2.91
CA TYR A 731 -38.36 21.43 -3.34
C TYR A 731 -37.37 22.41 -3.99
N GLY A 732 -37.83 23.19 -4.98
CA GLY A 732 -37.00 24.17 -5.69
C GLY A 732 -36.39 25.20 -4.73
N TYR A 733 -37.15 25.67 -3.75
CA TYR A 733 -36.67 26.62 -2.73
C TYR A 733 -35.55 26.03 -1.85
N SER A 734 -35.70 24.78 -1.41
CA SER A 734 -34.78 24.11 -0.49
C SER A 734 -33.50 23.67 -1.20
N GLN A 735 -33.64 23.01 -2.36
CA GLN A 735 -32.53 22.51 -3.17
C GLN A 735 -31.63 23.63 -3.72
N THR A 736 -32.21 24.77 -4.08
CA THR A 736 -31.44 25.97 -4.49
C THR A 736 -30.45 26.41 -3.41
N ARG A 737 -30.86 26.37 -2.13
CA ARG A 737 -30.00 26.76 -1.00
C ARG A 737 -28.92 25.74 -0.70
N MET A 738 -29.25 24.45 -0.82
CA MET A 738 -28.29 23.36 -0.71
C MET A 738 -27.18 23.47 -1.75
N LEU A 739 -27.54 23.73 -3.01
CA LEU A 739 -26.58 23.96 -4.08
C LEU A 739 -25.75 25.22 -3.84
N ALA A 740 -26.36 26.33 -3.44
CA ALA A 740 -25.63 27.56 -3.13
C ALA A 740 -24.60 27.37 -2.01
N ALA A 741 -24.95 26.64 -0.95
CA ALA A 741 -24.01 26.28 0.11
C ALA A 741 -22.85 25.42 -0.42
N GLY A 742 -23.16 24.36 -1.19
CA GLY A 742 -22.14 23.50 -1.80
C GLY A 742 -21.19 24.26 -2.74
N THR A 743 -21.71 25.14 -3.59
CA THR A 743 -20.91 25.96 -4.52
C THR A 743 -20.01 26.94 -3.79
N GLY A 744 -20.51 27.61 -2.75
CA GLY A 744 -19.71 28.52 -1.93
C GLY A 744 -18.54 27.82 -1.24
N LEU A 745 -18.79 26.64 -0.66
CA LEU A 745 -17.76 25.83 0.00
C LEU A 745 -16.68 25.35 -0.98
N MET A 746 -17.05 25.04 -2.22
CA MET A 746 -16.11 24.55 -3.23
C MET A 746 -15.05 25.60 -3.61
N ALA A 747 -15.26 26.89 -3.33
CA ALA A 747 -14.23 27.91 -3.53
C ALA A 747 -12.95 27.64 -2.71
N LEU A 748 -13.06 26.94 -1.56
CA LEU A 748 -11.90 26.54 -0.75
C LEU A 748 -10.99 25.53 -1.46
N ALA A 749 -11.48 24.84 -2.50
CA ALA A 749 -10.69 23.90 -3.30
C ALA A 749 -9.49 24.58 -3.97
N PHE A 750 -9.56 25.89 -4.30
CA PHE A 750 -8.42 26.61 -4.86
C PHE A 750 -7.22 26.66 -3.91
N VAL A 751 -7.47 26.80 -2.60
CA VAL A 751 -6.43 26.76 -1.57
C VAL A 751 -5.79 25.37 -1.54
N ALA A 752 -6.62 24.32 -1.60
CA ALA A 752 -6.15 22.93 -1.61
C ALA A 752 -5.28 22.61 -2.84
N VAL A 753 -5.70 23.02 -4.04
CA VAL A 753 -4.91 22.85 -5.29
C VAL A 753 -3.62 23.67 -5.25
N TYR A 754 -3.64 24.84 -4.62
CA TYR A 754 -2.44 25.63 -4.41
C TYR A 754 -1.44 24.91 -3.48
N MET A 755 -1.92 24.19 -2.47
CA MET A 755 -1.05 23.41 -1.56
C MET A 755 -0.36 22.24 -2.26
N ILE A 756 -1.06 21.53 -3.15
CA ILE A 756 -0.51 20.37 -3.87
C ILE A 756 0.72 20.75 -4.71
N ARG A 757 1.86 20.07 -4.49
CA ARG A 757 3.08 20.28 -5.30
C ARG A 757 2.92 19.67 -6.69
N ASN A 758 3.56 20.29 -7.69
CA ASN A 758 3.58 19.77 -9.06
C ASN A 758 4.64 18.67 -9.21
N LEU A 759 4.33 17.47 -8.73
CA LEU A 759 5.25 16.32 -8.77
C LEU A 759 5.32 15.72 -10.18
N ASN A 760 6.52 15.32 -10.61
CA ASN A 760 6.74 14.63 -11.88
C ASN A 760 6.80 13.11 -11.68
N LEU A 761 5.73 12.43 -12.06
CA LEU A 761 5.58 10.98 -11.90
C LEU A 761 6.52 10.17 -12.83
N LYS A 762 7.10 10.76 -13.87
CA LYS A 762 8.04 10.06 -14.78
C LYS A 762 9.38 9.75 -14.12
N ASN A 763 9.77 10.54 -13.13
CA ASN A 763 11.07 10.43 -12.48
C ASN A 763 11.01 9.61 -11.17
N MET A 764 9.83 9.06 -10.84
CA MET A 764 9.60 8.35 -9.58
C MET A 764 9.51 6.85 -9.86
N THR A 765 10.47 6.09 -9.37
CA THR A 765 10.51 4.62 -9.47
C THR A 765 9.92 4.01 -8.19
N GLN A 766 8.69 3.48 -8.27
CA GLN A 766 8.14 2.55 -7.28
C GLN A 766 8.28 1.13 -7.84
N THR A 767 9.08 0.31 -7.15
CA THR A 767 9.36 -1.15 -7.19
C THR A 767 8.93 -2.00 -8.43
N LYS A 768 9.79 -2.94 -8.85
CA LYS A 768 9.51 -3.90 -9.94
C LYS A 768 8.67 -5.10 -9.47
N GLY A 769 7.86 -5.68 -10.38
CA GLY A 769 6.98 -6.83 -10.13
C GLY A 769 5.49 -6.58 -10.42
N VAL A 770 5.13 -5.36 -10.81
CA VAL A 770 3.76 -4.90 -11.01
C VAL A 770 3.30 -5.01 -12.47
N VAL A 771 2.03 -5.35 -12.70
CA VAL A 771 1.43 -5.29 -14.05
C VAL A 771 0.95 -3.86 -14.28
N PHE A 772 1.35 -3.33 -15.43
CA PHE A 772 1.31 -1.94 -15.88
C PHE A 772 2.44 -1.09 -15.35
#